data_AF-K1RGJ2-F1
#
_entry.id   AF-K1RGJ2-F1
#
_cell.length_a   1.000
_cell.length_b   1.000
_cell.length_c   1.000
_cell.angle_alpha   90.00
_cell.angle_beta   90.00
_cell.angle_gamma   90.00
#
_symmetry.space_group_name_H-M   'P 1'
#
loop_
_entity.id
_entity.type
_entity.pdbx_description
1 polymer ?
#
loop_
_entity_poly.entity_id
_entity_poly.type
_entity_poly.pdbx_seq_one_letter_code
_entity_poly.pdbx_strand_id
1 'polypeptide(L)'
;MAKLLVLWLSVMQILSFLPPAPGERFFQLRDHSDQNKYLRDQQLTIIHNRREAEIQLEKYGYLKCRVQRRRRSALMEVMEGIHPLSDKEVEADLPMCSASQVNTAIRDYQIKYKLPVTGILDDVTRKFMSTSRCGNADKDAIADHAVPEVMEESNDNLYNSNSKNSDADPVNRRRWRRDASKTKLINVLTSDSVKNQNILRRTKYIKRYAEKYKQELLKPYTPEERKKRSIIANVVVKNNSLSGEPVWDGQKFTKDYIRWRMLRDGFSTRIPVEEQRASLRLAFRMWSEVIPIIFEEDVSGDINRVDIEIAFGRGSHQNCGRKFDGHGGEIAHSWSGRNVHFDDEEDYKSIDTISKDGIYLLRVAVHEIGHVLGLAHTDKSYSIMYAIYHQNVVPQAGFELGWEDRKSVQKIYGVCKGRFNTIFDWVRKRPDSSFIYNTYIFRKNHYWMYENHANRTRYGDPLYVALEWKGVPNYVDGYAHVWFYSGKLITDAAYFFKGEHYYKYDSENDRVYDGWPRLITEDFGPKPDETEGIPANIDTVYFDMRDRNLYFFKGDMVYVYDPKGADHTKGCCVRKRKIWEEFPPMEGEDPLPSDLDVAYFSYSDKKVYFLKDETVWENVLFNPRQKQIRNSVKKIGTWYEKWYDVCDVRTMDAPPDGTEKT
;
A
#
# COMPACT_ATOMS: atom_id res chain seq x y z
N MET A 1 -73.20 0.88 14.36
CA MET A 1 -72.42 -0.08 13.54
C MET A 1 -72.72 0.01 12.05
N ALA A 2 -73.96 0.29 11.59
CA ALA A 2 -74.25 0.44 10.15
C ALA A 2 -73.73 1.74 9.48
N LYS A 3 -73.43 2.81 10.23
CA LYS A 3 -72.90 4.08 9.67
C LYS A 3 -71.37 4.11 9.47
N LEU A 4 -70.61 3.20 10.09
CA LEU A 4 -69.15 3.10 9.90
C LEU A 4 -68.77 2.25 8.68
N LEU A 5 -69.62 1.30 8.27
CA LEU A 5 -69.40 0.47 7.09
C LEU A 5 -69.61 1.22 5.77
N VAL A 6 -70.50 2.21 5.75
CA VAL A 6 -70.77 3.04 4.55
C VAL A 6 -69.63 4.03 4.29
N LEU A 7 -68.97 4.54 5.35
CA LEU A 7 -67.79 5.41 5.19
C LEU A 7 -66.55 4.64 4.71
N TRP A 8 -66.41 3.36 5.07
CA TRP A 8 -65.29 2.53 4.60
C TRP A 8 -65.44 2.10 3.14
N LEU A 9 -66.67 1.80 2.68
CA LEU A 9 -66.93 1.45 1.29
C LEU A 9 -66.84 2.65 0.33
N SER A 10 -67.10 3.86 0.82
CA SER A 10 -67.00 5.10 0.01
C SER A 10 -65.54 5.54 -0.25
N VAL A 11 -64.61 5.21 0.66
CA VAL A 11 -63.18 5.56 0.50
C VAL A 11 -62.45 4.58 -0.43
N MET A 12 -62.89 3.31 -0.46
CA MET A 12 -62.33 2.29 -1.37
C MET A 12 -62.78 2.45 -2.83
N GLN A 13 -63.85 3.21 -3.09
CA GLN A 13 -64.36 3.44 -4.45
C GLN A 13 -63.83 4.74 -5.10
N ILE A 14 -63.11 5.58 -4.34
CA ILE A 14 -62.46 6.81 -4.83
C ILE A 14 -60.96 6.59 -5.13
N LEU A 15 -60.37 5.48 -4.66
CA LEU A 15 -58.97 5.10 -4.96
C LEU A 15 -58.78 4.29 -6.25
N SER A 16 -59.85 4.02 -7.01
CA SER A 16 -59.82 3.24 -8.25
C SER A 16 -59.99 4.06 -9.55
N PHE A 17 -60.01 5.39 -9.47
CA PHE A 17 -60.11 6.29 -10.64
C PHE A 17 -59.12 7.46 -10.63
N LEU A 18 -57.87 7.21 -10.24
CA LEU A 18 -56.76 8.13 -10.54
C LEU A 18 -55.96 7.58 -11.72
N PRO A 19 -55.82 8.32 -12.84
CA PRO A 19 -54.94 7.90 -13.92
C PRO A 19 -53.49 7.86 -13.39
N PRO A 20 -52.65 6.91 -13.84
CA PRO A 20 -51.27 6.88 -13.42
C PRO A 20 -50.58 8.16 -13.90
N ALA A 21 -50.13 8.99 -12.95
CA ALA A 21 -49.17 10.04 -13.23
C ALA A 21 -47.90 9.39 -13.79
N PRO A 22 -47.30 9.91 -14.88
CA PRO A 22 -46.07 9.37 -15.45
C PRO A 22 -44.90 9.80 -14.57
N GLY A 23 -44.70 9.08 -13.47
CA GLY A 23 -43.44 9.09 -12.73
C GLY A 23 -42.48 8.15 -13.42
N GLU A 24 -41.75 8.66 -14.41
CA GLU A 24 -40.64 7.95 -15.05
C GLU A 24 -39.58 7.57 -14.01
N ARG A 25 -39.69 6.36 -13.45
CA ARG A 25 -38.54 5.63 -12.95
C ARG A 25 -37.75 5.15 -14.16
N PHE A 26 -36.91 6.01 -14.72
CA PHE A 26 -35.82 5.61 -15.60
C PHE A 26 -34.74 4.88 -14.77
N PHE A 27 -35.06 3.67 -14.31
CA PHE A 27 -34.03 2.67 -14.05
C PHE A 27 -33.65 2.08 -15.40
N GLN A 28 -32.57 2.59 -16.00
CA GLN A 28 -31.93 1.92 -17.12
C GLN A 28 -31.24 0.65 -16.59
N LEU A 29 -31.99 -0.43 -16.41
CA LEU A 29 -31.48 -1.77 -16.69
C LEU A 29 -31.48 -1.92 -18.21
N ARG A 30 -30.50 -1.28 -18.86
CA ARG A 30 -30.17 -1.63 -20.25
C ARG A 30 -29.39 -2.93 -20.20
N ASP A 31 -29.85 -3.89 -21.00
CA ASP A 31 -29.22 -5.19 -21.16
C ASP A 31 -27.74 -5.03 -21.54
N HIS A 32 -26.84 -5.61 -20.74
CA HIS A 32 -25.39 -5.58 -20.96
C HIS A 32 -24.97 -6.38 -22.22
N SER A 33 -25.87 -7.17 -22.83
CA SER A 33 -25.58 -7.92 -24.06
C SER A 33 -25.44 -7.03 -25.29
N ASP A 34 -26.19 -5.92 -25.34
CA ASP A 34 -26.31 -5.11 -26.56
C ASP A 34 -25.15 -4.11 -26.72
N GLN A 35 -24.49 -3.72 -25.62
CA GLN A 35 -23.25 -2.93 -25.68
C GLN A 35 -22.02 -3.76 -26.12
N ASN A 36 -22.00 -5.06 -25.81
CA ASN A 36 -20.91 -5.96 -26.18
C ASN A 36 -20.81 -6.24 -27.69
N LYS A 37 -21.87 -5.92 -28.46
CA LYS A 37 -21.91 -6.08 -29.92
C LYS A 37 -21.39 -4.85 -30.68
N TYR A 38 -21.38 -3.68 -30.04
CA TYR A 38 -20.89 -2.42 -30.61
C TYR A 38 -19.43 -2.07 -30.24
N LEU A 39 -18.85 -2.71 -29.22
CA LEU A 39 -17.50 -2.41 -28.72
C LEU A 39 -16.40 -3.35 -29.26
N ARG A 40 -16.77 -4.38 -30.03
CA ARG A 40 -15.84 -5.44 -30.43
C ARG A 40 -15.09 -5.16 -31.73
N ASP A 41 -15.52 -4.17 -32.49
CA ASP A 41 -14.84 -3.72 -33.71
C ASP A 41 -14.34 -2.28 -33.55
N GLN A 42 -13.03 -2.12 -33.74
CA GLN A 42 -12.24 -0.88 -33.78
C GLN A 42 -11.73 -0.36 -32.42
N GLN A 43 -10.52 -0.82 -32.06
CA GLN A 43 -9.48 0.15 -31.67
C GLN A 43 -9.38 1.15 -32.83
N LEU A 44 -10.14 2.23 -32.78
CA LEU A 44 -9.97 3.34 -33.72
C LEU A 44 -8.52 3.79 -33.55
N THR A 45 -7.73 3.71 -34.62
CA THR A 45 -6.38 4.23 -34.66
C THR A 45 -6.46 5.75 -34.49
N ILE A 46 -6.35 6.26 -33.26
CA ILE A 46 -6.50 7.69 -32.94
C ILE A 46 -5.57 8.57 -33.78
N ILE A 47 -4.40 8.02 -34.14
CA ILE A 47 -3.44 8.68 -35.01
C ILE A 47 -3.54 8.06 -36.40
N HIS A 48 -4.10 8.80 -37.33
CA HIS A 48 -4.18 8.50 -38.76
C HIS A 48 -3.18 9.31 -39.57
N ASN A 49 -2.89 10.53 -39.16
CA ASN A 49 -2.06 11.46 -39.92
C ASN A 49 -1.00 12.18 -39.05
N ARG A 50 -0.09 12.88 -39.73
CA ARG A 50 1.01 13.61 -39.08
C ARG A 50 0.52 14.69 -38.09
N ARG A 51 -0.60 15.35 -38.40
CA ARG A 51 -1.17 16.42 -37.56
C ARG A 51 -1.69 15.90 -36.23
N GLU A 52 -2.32 14.72 -36.23
CA GLU A 52 -2.74 14.06 -34.99
C GLU A 52 -1.54 13.62 -34.15
N ALA A 53 -0.47 13.13 -34.80
CA ALA A 53 0.77 12.81 -34.10
C ALA A 53 1.41 14.05 -33.47
N GLU A 54 1.41 15.19 -34.16
CA GLU A 54 1.89 16.47 -33.61
C GLU A 54 1.10 16.90 -32.36
N ILE A 55 -0.23 16.85 -32.45
CA ILE A 55 -1.13 17.12 -31.30
C ILE A 55 -0.79 16.23 -30.10
N GLN A 56 -0.53 14.96 -30.35
CA GLN A 56 -0.23 14.01 -29.28
C GLN A 56 1.17 14.22 -28.69
N LEU A 57 2.15 14.54 -29.53
CA LEU A 57 3.50 14.91 -29.09
C LEU A 57 3.50 16.19 -28.27
N GLU A 58 2.68 17.18 -28.63
CA GLU A 58 2.45 18.38 -27.81
C GLU A 58 1.82 18.02 -26.45
N LYS A 59 0.73 17.25 -26.47
CA LYS A 59 0.00 16.81 -25.27
C LYS A 59 0.93 16.14 -24.25
N TYR A 60 1.85 15.30 -24.73
CA TYR A 60 2.74 14.53 -23.86
C TYR A 60 4.13 15.14 -23.64
N GLY A 61 4.34 16.40 -24.05
CA GLY A 61 5.53 17.18 -23.72
C GLY A 61 6.76 16.94 -24.60
N TYR A 62 6.58 16.32 -25.77
CA TYR A 62 7.65 16.12 -26.76
C TYR A 62 7.79 17.30 -27.73
N LEU A 63 6.76 18.14 -27.83
CA LEU A 63 6.71 19.26 -28.75
C LEU A 63 6.22 20.52 -28.02
N LYS A 64 6.87 21.66 -28.23
CA LYS A 64 6.48 22.97 -27.68
C LYS A 64 6.19 23.96 -28.82
N CYS A 65 5.19 23.66 -29.64
CA CYS A 65 4.73 24.54 -30.70
C CYS A 65 3.21 24.57 -30.64
N ARG A 66 2.58 25.66 -30.18
CA ARG A 66 1.11 25.68 -30.09
C ARG A 66 0.51 25.90 -31.46
N VAL A 67 -0.17 24.88 -32.01
CA VAL A 67 -1.04 25.09 -33.17
C VAL A 67 -2.30 25.77 -32.70
N GLN A 68 -2.60 26.99 -33.18
CA GLN A 68 -3.96 27.54 -33.13
C GLN A 68 -4.91 26.51 -33.77
N ARG A 69 -5.58 25.70 -32.94
CA ARG A 69 -6.78 24.98 -33.38
C ARG A 69 -7.78 26.09 -33.67
N ARG A 70 -7.98 26.41 -34.96
CA ARG A 70 -8.99 27.38 -35.41
C ARG A 70 -10.27 27.16 -34.60
N ARG A 71 -10.52 28.01 -33.60
CA ARG A 71 -11.89 28.28 -33.18
C ARG A 71 -12.56 28.80 -34.44
N ARG A 72 -13.71 28.23 -34.81
CA ARG A 72 -14.60 28.92 -35.75
C ARG A 72 -14.75 30.36 -35.26
N SER A 73 -14.56 31.30 -36.18
CA SER A 73 -14.41 32.72 -35.91
C SER A 73 -15.51 33.27 -34.99
N ALA A 74 -15.10 34.03 -33.97
CA ALA A 74 -15.96 34.84 -33.10
C ALA A 74 -16.83 35.84 -33.88
N LEU A 75 -16.57 36.08 -35.17
CA LEU A 75 -17.41 36.90 -36.03
C LEU A 75 -18.84 36.34 -36.20
N MET A 76 -19.07 35.07 -35.85
CA MET A 76 -20.40 34.45 -35.82
C MET A 76 -21.06 34.48 -34.41
N GLU A 77 -20.29 34.73 -33.34
CA GLU A 77 -20.79 34.92 -31.97
C GLU A 77 -21.16 36.39 -31.67
N VAL A 78 -20.66 37.34 -32.47
CA VAL A 78 -20.97 38.78 -32.33
C VAL A 78 -22.44 39.12 -32.69
N MET A 79 -23.25 38.16 -33.14
CA MET A 79 -24.69 38.37 -33.38
C MET A 79 -25.61 38.13 -32.18
N GLU A 80 -25.13 37.58 -31.06
CA GLU A 80 -25.92 37.39 -29.83
C GLU A 80 -25.12 37.85 -28.61
N GLY A 81 -25.15 39.15 -28.33
CA GLY A 81 -24.32 39.77 -27.31
C GLY A 81 -24.64 39.32 -25.88
N ILE A 82 -23.59 38.96 -25.13
CA ILE A 82 -23.32 39.22 -23.69
C ILE A 82 -21.82 38.90 -23.42
N HIS A 83 -21.15 39.74 -22.62
CA HIS A 83 -19.69 39.80 -22.41
C HIS A 83 -19.09 38.76 -21.41
N PRO A 84 -17.76 38.48 -21.50
CA PRO A 84 -17.01 37.55 -20.64
C PRO A 84 -16.20 38.23 -19.51
N LEU A 85 -16.01 37.54 -18.38
CA LEU A 85 -14.96 37.83 -17.38
C LEU A 85 -14.48 36.54 -16.70
N SER A 86 -13.34 35.98 -17.13
CA SER A 86 -12.12 35.83 -16.31
C SER A 86 -10.98 35.20 -17.14
N ASP A 87 -9.76 35.61 -16.79
CA ASP A 87 -8.45 35.00 -17.02
C ASP A 87 -7.98 34.79 -18.47
N LYS A 88 -7.46 35.88 -19.05
CA LYS A 88 -6.47 35.81 -20.14
C LYS A 88 -5.09 35.55 -19.54
N GLU A 89 -4.65 34.30 -19.50
CA GLU A 89 -3.23 34.04 -19.75
C GLU A 89 -2.96 34.45 -21.20
N VAL A 90 -2.15 35.49 -21.40
CA VAL A 90 -1.66 35.86 -22.72
C VAL A 90 -0.65 34.80 -23.14
N GLU A 91 -1.17 33.73 -23.74
CA GLU A 91 -0.40 32.80 -24.53
C GLU A 91 0.24 33.57 -25.70
N ALA A 92 1.54 33.83 -25.64
CA ALA A 92 2.27 34.32 -26.80
C ALA A 92 2.08 33.34 -27.97
N ASP A 93 1.68 33.84 -29.14
CA ASP A 93 1.52 33.04 -30.36
C ASP A 93 2.86 32.37 -30.73
N LEU A 94 3.03 31.11 -30.30
CA LEU A 94 4.21 30.30 -30.66
C LEU A 94 4.13 29.90 -32.14
N PRO A 95 5.25 29.94 -32.89
CA PRO A 95 5.26 29.58 -34.30
C PRO A 95 4.93 28.10 -34.54
N MET A 96 4.39 27.79 -35.73
CA MET A 96 4.17 26.40 -36.16
C MET A 96 5.48 25.61 -36.15
N CYS A 97 5.40 24.35 -35.72
CA CYS A 97 6.56 23.49 -35.65
C CYS A 97 7.09 23.13 -37.04
N SER A 98 8.41 23.25 -37.21
CA SER A 98 9.10 22.81 -38.42
C SER A 98 9.07 21.29 -38.55
N ALA A 99 9.17 20.78 -39.77
CA ALA A 99 9.23 19.35 -40.02
C ALA A 99 10.39 18.67 -39.26
N SER A 100 11.51 19.38 -39.08
CA SER A 100 12.66 18.91 -38.29
C SER A 100 12.31 18.77 -36.81
N GLN A 101 11.66 19.75 -36.19
CA GLN A 101 11.23 19.67 -34.78
C GLN A 101 10.29 18.49 -34.54
N VAL A 102 9.33 18.26 -35.43
CA VAL A 102 8.40 17.14 -35.33
C VAL A 102 9.12 15.79 -35.49
N ASN A 103 10.04 15.68 -36.46
CA ASN A 103 10.80 14.44 -36.65
C ASN A 103 11.70 14.14 -35.43
N THR A 104 12.29 15.16 -34.82
CA THR A 104 13.04 15.03 -33.56
C THR A 104 12.13 14.60 -32.40
N ALA A 105 10.94 15.18 -32.28
CA ALA A 105 9.97 14.77 -31.25
C ALA A 105 9.51 13.31 -31.42
N ILE A 106 9.29 12.86 -32.66
CA ILE A 106 9.00 11.45 -32.97
C ILE A 106 10.18 10.57 -32.56
N ARG A 107 11.41 10.99 -32.87
CA ARG A 107 12.63 10.27 -32.50
C ARG A 107 12.74 10.09 -30.98
N ASP A 108 12.50 11.16 -30.23
CA ASP A 108 12.49 11.14 -28.76
C ASP A 108 11.41 10.22 -28.19
N TYR A 109 10.22 10.23 -28.79
CA TYR A 109 9.14 9.33 -28.43
C TYR A 109 9.54 7.86 -28.65
N GLN A 110 10.11 7.55 -29.83
CA GLN A 110 10.60 6.21 -30.16
C GLN A 110 11.69 5.75 -29.19
N ILE A 111 12.61 6.64 -28.80
CA ILE A 111 13.66 6.35 -27.81
C ILE A 111 13.04 6.02 -26.44
N LYS A 112 12.12 6.86 -25.93
CA LYS A 112 11.46 6.64 -24.62
C LYS A 112 10.77 5.27 -24.58
N TYR A 113 10.07 4.91 -25.65
CA TYR A 113 9.26 3.70 -25.72
C TYR A 113 9.96 2.50 -26.36
N LYS A 114 11.26 2.62 -26.64
CA LYS A 114 12.12 1.54 -27.17
C LYS A 114 11.59 0.98 -28.50
N LEU A 115 11.03 1.85 -29.33
CA LEU A 115 10.62 1.57 -30.70
C LEU A 115 11.81 1.71 -31.66
N PRO A 116 11.72 1.16 -32.89
CA PRO A 116 12.70 1.47 -33.93
C PRO A 116 12.83 2.98 -34.14
N VAL A 117 14.05 3.50 -34.00
CA VAL A 117 14.31 4.95 -34.00
C VAL A 117 14.49 5.43 -35.44
N THR A 118 13.39 5.84 -36.08
CA THR A 118 13.33 6.31 -37.46
C THR A 118 13.18 7.83 -37.57
N GLY A 119 12.60 8.49 -36.55
CA GLY A 119 12.21 9.90 -36.61
C GLY A 119 11.04 10.18 -37.58
N ILE A 120 10.37 9.12 -38.04
CA ILE A 120 9.26 9.17 -39.00
C ILE A 120 8.04 8.50 -38.34
N LEU A 121 6.84 8.99 -38.64
CA LEU A 121 5.58 8.38 -38.22
C LEU A 121 5.30 7.10 -39.03
N ASP A 122 6.12 6.07 -38.80
CA ASP A 122 5.91 4.74 -39.37
C ASP A 122 4.72 4.02 -38.73
N ASP A 123 4.27 2.92 -39.34
CA ASP A 123 3.09 2.17 -38.89
C ASP A 123 3.22 1.65 -37.45
N VAL A 124 4.43 1.27 -37.05
CA VAL A 124 4.72 0.78 -35.70
C VAL A 124 4.55 1.91 -34.69
N THR A 125 5.16 3.07 -34.97
CA THR A 125 5.08 4.26 -34.14
C THR A 125 3.65 4.77 -34.06
N ARG A 126 2.94 4.86 -35.19
CA ARG A 126 1.54 5.30 -35.26
C ARG A 126 0.61 4.39 -34.45
N LYS A 127 0.76 3.08 -34.60
CA LYS A 127 -0.03 2.10 -33.83
C LYS A 127 0.27 2.19 -32.34
N PHE A 128 1.54 2.35 -31.97
CA PHE A 128 1.94 2.49 -30.58
C PHE A 128 1.46 3.80 -29.96
N MET A 129 1.55 4.92 -30.69
CA MET A 129 1.00 6.22 -30.31
C MET A 129 -0.52 6.16 -30.10
N SER A 130 -1.23 5.33 -30.86
CA SER A 130 -2.67 5.12 -30.68
C SER A 130 -3.06 4.19 -29.51
N THR A 131 -2.09 3.69 -28.73
CA THR A 131 -2.40 2.82 -27.59
C THR A 131 -2.95 3.63 -26.41
N SER A 132 -3.92 3.05 -25.70
CA SER A 132 -4.44 3.59 -24.45
C SER A 132 -3.32 3.87 -23.44
N ARG A 133 -3.35 5.05 -22.82
CA ARG A 133 -2.30 5.54 -21.94
C ARG A 133 -2.81 6.60 -20.97
N CYS A 134 -2.00 6.91 -19.97
CA CYS A 134 -2.21 8.07 -19.10
C CYS A 134 -2.12 9.39 -19.90
N GLY A 135 -2.97 10.34 -19.52
CA GLY A 135 -3.10 11.69 -20.07
C GLY A 135 -2.03 12.68 -19.61
N ASN A 136 -1.22 12.30 -18.63
CA ASN A 136 -0.12 13.12 -18.15
C ASN A 136 1.08 13.12 -19.12
N ALA A 137 1.83 14.21 -19.11
CA ALA A 137 3.00 14.36 -19.97
C ALA A 137 4.15 13.44 -19.53
N ASP A 138 4.97 12.99 -20.49
CA ASP A 138 6.10 12.10 -20.23
C ASP A 138 7.38 12.86 -19.84
N LYS A 139 7.44 14.13 -20.22
CA LYS A 139 8.50 15.09 -19.90
C LYS A 139 7.85 16.22 -19.12
N ASP A 140 8.34 16.48 -17.91
CA ASP A 140 7.78 17.53 -17.06
C ASP A 140 7.86 18.90 -17.76
N ALA A 141 6.78 19.68 -17.67
CA ALA A 141 6.79 21.10 -18.01
C ALA A 141 7.46 21.96 -16.92
N ILE A 142 8.01 21.33 -15.86
CA ILE A 142 8.65 21.99 -14.72
C ILE A 142 10.17 21.81 -14.85
N ALA A 143 10.78 22.59 -15.74
CA ALA A 143 12.22 22.85 -15.77
C ALA A 143 12.48 24.18 -16.47
N ASP A 144 11.89 25.27 -15.97
CA ASP A 144 12.20 26.64 -16.41
C ASP A 144 12.23 27.58 -15.20
N HIS A 145 13.08 27.26 -14.20
CA HIS A 145 13.60 28.25 -13.25
C HIS A 145 15.11 28.08 -13.11
N ALA A 146 15.81 28.86 -13.96
CA ALA A 146 17.13 29.48 -13.80
C ALA A 146 18.25 28.72 -13.07
N VAL A 147 19.26 28.30 -13.83
CA VAL A 147 20.68 28.40 -13.43
C VAL A 147 21.42 29.12 -14.56
N PRO A 148 22.19 30.19 -14.30
CA PRO A 148 22.93 30.88 -15.35
C PRO A 148 24.11 30.06 -15.86
N GLU A 149 24.22 30.08 -17.18
CA GLU A 149 25.31 29.60 -18.02
C GLU A 149 26.66 30.21 -17.63
N VAL A 150 27.69 29.39 -17.39
CA VAL A 150 29.08 29.82 -17.52
C VAL A 150 29.82 28.79 -18.36
N MET A 151 30.47 29.33 -19.39
CA MET A 151 31.04 28.71 -20.57
C MET A 151 32.23 27.78 -20.27
N GLU A 152 32.36 26.74 -21.09
CA GLU A 152 33.53 25.87 -21.19
C GLU A 152 34.78 26.62 -21.65
N GLU A 153 35.95 26.16 -21.22
CA GLU A 153 37.12 26.15 -22.09
C GLU A 153 38.04 24.93 -21.83
N SER A 154 38.24 24.19 -22.93
CA SER A 154 39.28 23.23 -23.30
C SER A 154 40.48 22.96 -22.37
N ASN A 155 40.85 21.68 -22.21
CA ASN A 155 42.04 21.17 -22.90
C ASN A 155 42.21 19.64 -22.84
N ASP A 156 42.79 19.17 -23.93
CA ASP A 156 42.97 17.81 -24.36
C ASP A 156 44.31 17.20 -23.84
N ASN A 157 44.34 15.87 -23.82
CA ASN A 157 45.50 14.97 -24.00
C ASN A 157 46.49 14.61 -22.88
N LEU A 158 46.57 13.27 -22.72
CA LEU A 158 47.73 12.38 -22.54
C LEU A 158 48.81 12.74 -21.51
N TYR A 159 49.14 11.80 -20.61
CA TYR A 159 50.32 10.95 -20.79
C TYR A 159 50.32 9.77 -19.82
N ASN A 160 50.74 8.64 -20.36
CA ASN A 160 50.94 7.34 -19.74
C ASN A 160 52.42 7.23 -19.33
N SER A 161 52.74 6.81 -18.10
CA SER A 161 54.04 6.17 -17.82
C SER A 161 54.06 5.33 -16.53
N ASN A 162 54.29 4.04 -16.76
CA ASN A 162 54.78 2.98 -15.87
C ASN A 162 55.73 3.39 -14.73
N SER A 163 55.63 2.72 -13.57
CA SER A 163 56.67 1.80 -13.05
C SER A 163 56.47 1.35 -11.58
N LYS A 164 56.19 0.05 -11.43
CA LYS A 164 56.75 -0.95 -10.46
C LYS A 164 56.63 -0.78 -8.92
N ASN A 165 55.76 -1.65 -8.37
CA ASN A 165 55.87 -2.55 -7.20
C ASN A 165 56.79 -2.26 -6.00
N SER A 166 56.21 -2.32 -4.79
CA SER A 166 56.51 -3.38 -3.80
C SER A 166 55.45 -3.48 -2.68
N ASP A 167 54.94 -4.70 -2.48
CA ASP A 167 54.51 -5.39 -1.25
C ASP A 167 53.51 -4.75 -0.25
N ALA A 168 52.25 -5.23 -0.30
CA ALA A 168 51.46 -5.70 0.87
C ALA A 168 50.15 -6.39 0.42
N ASP A 169 49.83 -7.53 1.05
CA ASP A 169 48.77 -8.50 0.73
C ASP A 169 47.31 -7.97 0.75
N PRO A 170 46.37 -8.59 0.00
CA PRO A 170 45.04 -8.03 -0.27
C PRO A 170 43.93 -8.55 0.66
N VAL A 171 43.22 -7.64 1.33
CA VAL A 171 41.88 -7.94 1.90
C VAL A 171 40.84 -7.90 0.79
N ASN A 172 40.31 -9.08 0.50
CA ASN A 172 39.38 -9.43 -0.57
C ASN A 172 37.99 -8.81 -0.38
N ARG A 173 37.77 -7.56 -0.81
CA ARG A 173 36.42 -7.00 -1.02
C ARG A 173 35.84 -7.53 -2.33
N ARG A 174 35.23 -8.72 -2.29
CA ARG A 174 34.46 -9.26 -3.42
C ARG A 174 33.21 -8.41 -3.66
N ARG A 175 33.32 -7.54 -4.65
CA ARG A 175 32.26 -6.84 -5.37
C ARG A 175 31.36 -7.89 -6.04
N TRP A 176 30.13 -8.07 -5.52
CA TRP A 176 29.13 -8.94 -6.14
C TRP A 176 28.68 -8.36 -7.48
N ARG A 177 29.34 -8.76 -8.57
CA ARG A 177 28.81 -8.66 -9.94
C ARG A 177 27.85 -9.84 -10.14
N ARG A 178 26.57 -9.57 -10.37
CA ARG A 178 25.64 -10.57 -10.92
C ARG A 178 25.91 -10.68 -12.41
N ASP A 179 26.60 -11.74 -12.81
CA ASP A 179 26.73 -12.10 -14.21
C ASP A 179 25.49 -12.92 -14.62
N ALA A 180 24.71 -12.36 -15.52
CA ALA A 180 23.50 -12.96 -16.05
C ALA A 180 23.85 -13.85 -17.24
N SER A 181 24.35 -15.07 -17.00
CA SER A 181 24.24 -16.19 -17.95
C SER A 181 24.96 -17.45 -17.44
N LYS A 182 24.19 -18.37 -16.84
CA LYS A 182 24.32 -19.86 -16.94
C LYS A 182 23.76 -20.52 -15.69
N THR A 183 22.49 -20.90 -15.75
CA THR A 183 21.97 -22.12 -15.11
C THR A 183 20.67 -22.54 -15.80
N LYS A 184 20.80 -22.89 -17.09
CA LYS A 184 19.78 -23.68 -17.81
C LYS A 184 19.87 -25.11 -17.28
N LEU A 185 19.08 -25.45 -16.25
CA LEU A 185 18.35 -26.73 -16.09
C LEU A 185 17.68 -26.93 -14.71
N ILE A 186 17.72 -25.97 -13.77
CA ILE A 186 17.06 -26.12 -12.45
C ILE A 186 15.84 -25.17 -12.26
N ASN A 187 15.58 -24.23 -13.19
CA ASN A 187 14.46 -23.29 -13.09
C ASN A 187 13.10 -23.82 -13.62
N VAL A 188 13.03 -25.06 -14.11
CA VAL A 188 11.85 -25.57 -14.84
C VAL A 188 10.90 -26.43 -13.99
N LEU A 189 11.22 -26.77 -12.72
CA LEU A 189 10.33 -27.66 -11.92
C LEU A 189 10.03 -27.21 -10.47
N THR A 190 10.58 -26.08 -9.99
CA THR A 190 10.28 -25.57 -8.63
C THR A 190 9.80 -24.11 -8.59
N SER A 191 9.88 -23.36 -9.71
CA SER A 191 9.55 -21.93 -9.72
C SER A 191 8.09 -21.61 -10.10
N ASP A 192 7.37 -22.54 -10.74
CA ASP A 192 6.01 -22.28 -11.21
C ASP A 192 4.93 -22.56 -10.15
N SER A 193 5.13 -23.54 -9.24
CA SER A 193 4.11 -23.85 -8.23
C SER A 193 4.01 -22.78 -7.13
N VAL A 194 5.15 -22.23 -6.68
CA VAL A 194 5.20 -21.18 -5.65
C VAL A 194 4.70 -19.84 -6.21
N LYS A 195 5.08 -19.49 -7.44
CA LYS A 195 4.54 -18.30 -8.12
C LYS A 195 3.01 -18.39 -8.28
N ASN A 196 2.49 -19.55 -8.68
CA ASN A 196 1.04 -19.75 -8.84
C ASN A 196 0.27 -19.67 -7.52
N GLN A 197 0.84 -20.15 -6.40
CA GLN A 197 0.20 -20.04 -5.08
C GLN A 197 0.14 -18.60 -4.57
N ASN A 198 1.21 -17.82 -4.73
CA ASN A 198 1.23 -16.40 -4.32
C ASN A 198 0.29 -15.56 -5.17
N ILE A 199 0.26 -15.81 -6.49
CA ILE A 199 -0.69 -15.18 -7.41
C ILE A 199 -2.13 -15.50 -6.97
N LEU A 200 -2.46 -16.76 -6.68
CA LEU A 200 -3.81 -17.16 -6.26
C LEU A 200 -4.24 -16.51 -4.93
N ARG A 201 -3.34 -16.47 -3.93
CA ARG A 201 -3.62 -15.82 -2.63
C ARG A 201 -3.92 -14.34 -2.80
N ARG A 202 -3.15 -13.66 -3.64
CA ARG A 202 -3.34 -12.26 -3.99
C ARG A 202 -4.69 -12.03 -4.64
N THR A 203 -5.01 -12.77 -5.71
CA THR A 203 -6.32 -12.67 -6.39
C THR A 203 -7.45 -12.83 -5.38
N LYS A 204 -7.33 -13.81 -4.48
CA LYS A 204 -8.34 -14.10 -3.46
C LYS A 204 -8.48 -12.97 -2.45
N TYR A 205 -7.41 -12.31 -2.04
CA TYR A 205 -7.54 -11.11 -1.18
C TYR A 205 -8.21 -9.98 -1.94
N ILE A 206 -7.77 -9.68 -3.17
CA ILE A 206 -8.30 -8.56 -3.95
C ILE A 206 -9.83 -8.66 -4.05
N LYS A 207 -10.33 -9.85 -4.41
CA LYS A 207 -11.76 -10.15 -4.49
C LYS A 207 -12.45 -10.06 -3.14
N ARG A 208 -11.86 -10.64 -2.08
CA ARG A 208 -12.44 -10.57 -0.72
C ARG A 208 -12.52 -9.15 -0.18
N TYR A 209 -11.52 -8.32 -0.43
CA TYR A 209 -11.51 -6.92 -0.01
C TYR A 209 -12.62 -6.14 -0.72
N ALA A 210 -12.72 -6.29 -2.05
CA ALA A 210 -13.77 -5.64 -2.83
C ALA A 210 -15.17 -6.10 -2.40
N GLU A 211 -15.38 -7.40 -2.22
CA GLU A 211 -16.67 -7.97 -1.81
C GLU A 211 -17.07 -7.54 -0.40
N LYS A 212 -16.14 -7.61 0.57
CA LYS A 212 -16.38 -7.14 1.93
C LYS A 212 -16.79 -5.67 1.93
N TYR A 213 -16.08 -4.85 1.17
CA TYR A 213 -16.37 -3.43 1.08
C TYR A 213 -17.70 -3.14 0.38
N LYS A 214 -18.02 -3.87 -0.69
CA LYS A 214 -19.32 -3.81 -1.37
C LYS A 214 -20.46 -4.12 -0.38
N GLN A 215 -20.30 -5.16 0.42
CA GLN A 215 -21.27 -5.51 1.47
C GLN A 215 -21.42 -4.41 2.53
N GLU A 216 -20.32 -3.77 2.95
CA GLU A 216 -20.36 -2.62 3.86
C GLU A 216 -21.07 -1.41 3.27
N LEU A 217 -20.86 -1.12 1.98
CA LEU A 217 -21.54 -0.03 1.29
C LEU A 217 -23.04 -0.22 1.15
N LEU A 218 -23.47 -1.48 1.01
CA LEU A 218 -24.88 -1.84 0.90
C LEU A 218 -25.60 -1.85 2.25
N LYS A 219 -24.89 -1.76 3.39
CA LYS A 219 -25.52 -1.70 4.72
C LYS A 219 -26.19 -0.33 4.90
N PRO A 220 -27.49 -0.29 5.27
CA PRO A 220 -28.16 0.96 5.58
C PRO A 220 -27.56 1.59 6.85
N TYR A 221 -27.25 2.89 6.80
CA TYR A 221 -26.74 3.61 7.97
C TYR A 221 -27.69 3.48 9.16
N THR A 222 -27.15 3.14 10.32
CA THR A 222 -27.90 3.10 11.58
C THR A 222 -28.34 4.51 12.00
N PRO A 223 -29.41 4.67 12.80
CA PRO A 223 -29.81 5.96 13.34
C PRO A 223 -28.69 6.68 14.11
N GLU A 224 -27.84 5.92 14.81
CA GLU A 224 -26.69 6.43 15.56
C GLU A 224 -25.55 6.89 14.65
N GLU A 225 -25.28 6.18 13.55
CA GLU A 225 -24.32 6.62 12.53
C GLU A 225 -24.83 7.87 11.80
N ARG A 226 -26.12 7.94 11.48
CA ARG A 226 -26.76 9.15 10.94
C ARG A 226 -26.64 10.31 11.92
N LYS A 227 -26.84 10.05 13.22
CA LYS A 227 -26.73 11.05 14.28
C LYS A 227 -25.28 11.49 14.50
N LYS A 228 -24.31 10.57 14.60
CA LYS A 228 -22.87 10.87 14.67
C LYS A 228 -22.40 11.66 13.44
N ARG A 229 -22.85 11.31 12.23
CA ARG A 229 -22.56 12.07 11.00
C ARG A 229 -23.18 13.47 11.00
N SER A 230 -24.42 13.60 11.48
CA SER A 230 -25.08 14.91 11.62
C SER A 230 -24.46 15.79 12.71
N ILE A 231 -23.95 15.18 13.79
CA ILE A 231 -23.28 15.87 14.89
C ILE A 231 -21.85 16.25 14.49
N ILE A 232 -21.11 15.37 13.81
CA ILE A 232 -19.81 15.72 13.23
C ILE A 232 -20.00 16.88 12.25
N ALA A 233 -20.99 16.85 11.36
CA ALA A 233 -21.30 17.98 10.47
C ALA A 233 -21.58 19.30 11.24
N ASN A 234 -22.18 19.26 12.43
CA ASN A 234 -22.52 20.45 13.23
C ASN A 234 -21.45 20.90 14.24
N VAL A 235 -20.65 19.98 14.79
CA VAL A 235 -19.55 20.28 15.73
C VAL A 235 -18.31 20.76 14.98
N VAL A 236 -18.12 20.27 13.76
CA VAL A 236 -17.01 20.62 12.89
C VAL A 236 -17.10 22.05 12.32
N VAL A 237 -18.28 22.68 12.40
CA VAL A 237 -18.50 24.09 12.06
C VAL A 237 -17.91 25.06 13.11
N LYS A 238 -17.46 24.59 14.28
CA LYS A 238 -17.01 25.48 15.38
C LYS A 238 -15.54 25.46 15.76
N ASN A 239 -14.70 24.61 15.19
CA ASN A 239 -13.25 24.68 15.44
C ASN A 239 -12.50 25.07 14.17
N ASN A 240 -12.50 26.40 13.93
CA ASN A 240 -11.51 27.05 13.10
C ASN A 240 -10.18 27.05 13.83
N SER A 241 -9.21 26.35 13.27
CA SER A 241 -7.86 26.88 13.13
C SER A 241 -7.32 26.42 11.78
N LEU A 242 -7.58 27.28 10.80
CA LEU A 242 -6.79 27.45 9.60
C LEU A 242 -5.36 27.76 10.02
N SER A 243 -4.51 26.75 10.16
CA SER A 243 -3.10 26.94 9.84
C SER A 243 -3.02 26.90 8.32
N GLY A 244 -2.83 28.05 7.70
CA GLY A 244 -2.77 28.23 6.24
C GLY A 244 -1.55 27.61 5.57
N GLU A 245 -1.12 26.43 6.02
CA GLU A 245 -0.07 25.67 5.35
C GLU A 245 -0.65 24.92 4.14
N PRO A 246 0.01 24.99 2.97
CA PRO A 246 -0.45 24.32 1.79
C PRO A 246 -0.41 22.80 1.99
N VAL A 247 -1.46 22.11 1.55
CA VAL A 247 -1.58 20.64 1.60
C VAL A 247 -0.50 19.96 0.75
N TRP A 248 0.01 20.68 -0.25
CA TRP A 248 1.06 20.26 -1.18
C TRP A 248 2.19 21.29 -1.18
N ASP A 249 3.44 20.86 -0.96
CA ASP A 249 4.61 21.76 -0.91
C ASP A 249 5.31 21.97 -2.26
N GLY A 250 4.78 21.39 -3.34
CA GLY A 250 5.39 21.37 -4.67
C GLY A 250 5.99 20.01 -5.03
N GLN A 251 6.29 19.17 -4.05
CA GLN A 251 6.87 17.84 -4.24
C GLN A 251 6.05 16.72 -3.59
N LYS A 252 5.42 17.00 -2.44
CA LYS A 252 4.71 16.01 -1.64
C LYS A 252 3.56 16.61 -0.82
N PHE A 253 2.71 15.73 -0.32
CA PHE A 253 1.76 16.11 0.73
C PHE A 253 2.48 16.48 2.03
N THR A 254 2.06 17.57 2.66
CA THR A 254 2.56 18.03 3.96
C THR A 254 1.89 17.32 5.14
N LYS A 255 0.74 16.69 4.90
CA LYS A 255 -0.03 15.94 5.90
C LYS A 255 0.18 14.44 5.74
N ASP A 256 0.25 13.75 6.87
CA ASP A 256 0.28 12.27 6.92
C ASP A 256 -1.13 11.66 6.83
N TYR A 257 -2.17 12.48 6.90
CA TYR A 257 -3.57 12.07 6.82
C TYR A 257 -4.28 12.81 5.69
N ILE A 258 -4.70 12.07 4.68
CA ILE A 258 -5.24 12.62 3.44
C ILE A 258 -6.67 12.12 3.22
N ARG A 259 -7.60 13.06 3.06
CA ARG A 259 -9.00 12.77 2.75
C ARG A 259 -9.23 12.83 1.25
N TRP A 260 -9.92 11.83 0.72
CA TRP A 260 -10.33 11.81 -0.67
C TRP A 260 -11.83 11.58 -0.80
N ARG A 261 -12.42 12.09 -1.88
CA ARG A 261 -13.86 11.93 -2.15
C ARG A 261 -14.11 11.71 -3.62
N MET A 262 -14.96 10.75 -3.91
CA MET A 262 -15.58 10.62 -5.22
C MET A 262 -16.75 11.61 -5.34
N LEU A 263 -16.69 12.51 -6.31
CA LEU A 263 -17.71 13.53 -6.52
C LEU A 263 -19.02 12.88 -6.98
N ARG A 264 -20.16 13.33 -6.42
CA ARG A 264 -21.47 12.74 -6.71
C ARG A 264 -21.87 12.86 -8.18
N ASP A 265 -21.54 13.99 -8.80
CA ASP A 265 -21.82 14.26 -10.21
C ASP A 265 -20.77 13.63 -11.15
N GLY A 266 -19.80 12.91 -10.59
CA GLY A 266 -18.69 12.28 -11.30
C GLY A 266 -18.65 10.76 -11.12
N PHE A 267 -19.79 10.10 -10.96
CA PHE A 267 -19.86 8.64 -10.98
C PHE A 267 -19.86 8.12 -12.42
N SER A 268 -19.12 7.03 -12.67
CA SER A 268 -19.25 6.31 -13.93
C SER A 268 -20.64 5.74 -14.07
N THR A 269 -21.21 5.86 -15.27
CA THR A 269 -22.51 5.26 -15.62
C THR A 269 -22.39 3.81 -16.08
N ARG A 270 -21.16 3.31 -16.28
CA ARG A 270 -20.87 1.99 -16.85
C ARG A 270 -20.45 0.95 -15.81
N ILE A 271 -20.09 1.39 -14.62
CA ILE A 271 -19.58 0.55 -13.54
C ILE A 271 -20.43 0.83 -12.30
N PRO A 272 -20.85 -0.19 -11.53
CA PRO A 272 -21.54 0.05 -10.26
C PRO A 272 -20.72 0.94 -9.32
N VAL A 273 -21.36 1.88 -8.64
CA VAL A 273 -20.69 2.84 -7.73
C VAL A 273 -19.89 2.12 -6.65
N GLU A 274 -20.39 0.99 -6.17
CA GLU A 274 -19.73 0.16 -5.16
C GLU A 274 -18.39 -0.39 -5.69
N GLU A 275 -18.34 -0.81 -6.96
CA GLU A 275 -17.15 -1.35 -7.60
C GLU A 275 -16.13 -0.26 -7.94
N GLN A 276 -16.60 0.93 -8.30
CA GLN A 276 -15.76 2.12 -8.45
C GLN A 276 -15.07 2.45 -7.12
N ARG A 277 -15.86 2.60 -6.05
CA ARG A 277 -15.35 2.94 -4.71
C ARG A 277 -14.46 1.84 -4.14
N ALA A 278 -14.78 0.56 -4.37
CA ALA A 278 -13.93 -0.56 -3.96
C ALA A 278 -12.54 -0.49 -4.61
N SER A 279 -12.51 -0.24 -5.93
CA SER A 279 -11.27 -0.12 -6.70
C SER A 279 -10.43 1.07 -6.22
N LEU A 280 -11.05 2.24 -6.03
CA LEU A 280 -10.38 3.44 -5.54
C LEU A 280 -9.82 3.26 -4.12
N ARG A 281 -10.62 2.71 -3.20
CA ARG A 281 -10.16 2.40 -1.83
C ARG A 281 -8.97 1.46 -1.81
N LEU A 282 -9.02 0.41 -2.63
CA LEU A 282 -7.90 -0.52 -2.72
C LEU A 282 -6.66 0.17 -3.30
N ALA A 283 -6.82 1.03 -4.31
CA ALA A 283 -5.70 1.76 -4.90
C ALA A 283 -4.99 2.68 -3.89
N PHE A 284 -5.74 3.47 -3.11
CA PHE A 284 -5.17 4.27 -2.02
C PHE A 284 -4.52 3.42 -0.94
N ARG A 285 -5.16 2.30 -0.56
CA ARG A 285 -4.60 1.38 0.42
C ARG A 285 -3.26 0.80 -0.05
N MET A 286 -3.13 0.40 -1.31
CA MET A 286 -1.88 -0.15 -1.85
C MET A 286 -0.70 0.81 -1.69
N TRP A 287 -0.93 2.12 -1.83
CA TRP A 287 0.09 3.13 -1.54
C TRP A 287 0.31 3.29 -0.02
N SER A 288 -0.75 3.38 0.79
CA SER A 288 -0.67 3.46 2.26
C SER A 288 0.12 2.31 2.89
N GLU A 289 0.11 1.12 2.28
CA GLU A 289 0.87 -0.06 2.73
C GLU A 289 2.40 0.12 2.61
N VAL A 290 2.91 1.16 1.93
CA VAL A 290 4.35 1.32 1.65
C VAL A 290 4.93 2.69 2.02
N ILE A 291 4.11 3.64 2.45
CA ILE A 291 4.53 4.99 2.87
C ILE A 291 3.76 5.44 4.12
N PRO A 292 4.28 6.39 4.92
CA PRO A 292 3.64 6.85 6.14
C PRO A 292 2.44 7.81 5.88
N ILE A 293 1.62 7.53 4.87
CA ILE A 293 0.39 8.29 4.59
C ILE A 293 -0.82 7.40 4.82
N ILE A 294 -1.80 7.94 5.53
CA ILE A 294 -3.10 7.33 5.79
C ILE A 294 -4.14 8.02 4.90
N PHE A 295 -4.81 7.24 4.05
CA PHE A 295 -5.90 7.71 3.20
C PHE A 295 -7.27 7.39 3.80
N GLU A 296 -8.16 8.37 3.84
CA GLU A 296 -9.56 8.24 4.24
C GLU A 296 -10.49 8.64 3.10
N GLU A 297 -11.45 7.77 2.77
CA GLU A 297 -12.59 8.21 1.96
C GLU A 297 -13.56 9.02 2.82
N ASP A 298 -13.81 10.26 2.41
CA ASP A 298 -14.87 11.09 2.95
C ASP A 298 -16.12 11.02 2.06
N VAL A 299 -17.22 10.51 2.61
CA VAL A 299 -18.47 10.24 1.88
C VAL A 299 -19.49 11.39 1.97
N SER A 300 -19.40 12.25 3.00
CA SER A 300 -20.49 13.18 3.31
C SER A 300 -20.10 14.43 4.10
N GLY A 301 -18.83 14.60 4.46
CA GLY A 301 -18.33 15.78 5.16
C GLY A 301 -18.35 17.04 4.29
N ASP A 302 -17.83 18.13 4.83
CA ASP A 302 -17.59 19.36 4.06
C ASP A 302 -16.58 19.10 2.94
N ILE A 303 -16.84 19.60 1.73
CA ILE A 303 -15.96 19.44 0.56
C ILE A 303 -14.63 20.19 0.74
N ASN A 304 -14.63 21.30 1.50
CA ASN A 304 -13.43 22.10 1.75
C ASN A 304 -12.36 21.37 2.59
N ARG A 305 -12.68 20.18 3.10
CA ARG A 305 -11.79 19.33 3.90
C ARG A 305 -11.28 18.11 3.14
N VAL A 306 -11.71 17.95 1.90
CA VAL A 306 -11.25 16.91 1.00
C VAL A 306 -9.97 17.40 0.34
N ASP A 307 -8.91 16.62 0.47
CA ASP A 307 -7.60 16.94 -0.10
C ASP A 307 -7.48 16.42 -1.56
N ILE A 308 -8.18 15.33 -1.91
CA ILE A 308 -8.19 14.74 -3.26
C ILE A 308 -9.62 14.48 -3.74
N GLU A 309 -10.03 15.13 -4.82
CA GLU A 309 -11.31 14.84 -5.47
C GLU A 309 -11.12 13.88 -6.64
N ILE A 310 -12.09 12.99 -6.82
CA ILE A 310 -12.10 11.98 -7.88
C ILE A 310 -13.40 12.06 -8.65
N ALA A 311 -13.33 12.07 -9.97
CA ALA A 311 -14.50 12.08 -10.84
C ALA A 311 -14.29 11.30 -12.14
N PHE A 312 -15.37 10.77 -12.67
CA PHE A 312 -15.50 10.29 -14.03
C PHE A 312 -16.14 11.39 -14.88
N GLY A 313 -15.58 11.62 -16.07
CA GLY A 313 -16.00 12.69 -16.96
C GLY A 313 -15.94 12.27 -18.42
N ARG A 314 -16.59 13.02 -19.31
CA ARG A 314 -16.51 12.82 -20.77
C ARG A 314 -16.16 14.13 -21.44
N GLY A 315 -15.28 14.11 -22.43
CA GLY A 315 -14.87 15.31 -23.14
C GLY A 315 -14.52 16.46 -22.19
N SER A 316 -15.30 17.55 -22.21
CA SER A 316 -15.18 18.65 -21.24
C SER A 316 -15.86 18.31 -19.91
N HIS A 317 -15.12 18.28 -18.81
CA HIS A 317 -15.59 17.71 -17.54
C HIS A 317 -15.06 18.49 -16.32
N GLN A 318 -15.81 18.51 -15.21
CA GLN A 318 -15.44 19.09 -13.89
C GLN A 318 -14.64 20.41 -13.91
N ASN A 319 -14.98 21.36 -14.80
CA ASN A 319 -14.22 22.60 -15.03
C ASN A 319 -12.71 22.38 -15.28
N CYS A 320 -12.36 21.20 -15.78
CA CYS A 320 -11.03 20.81 -16.18
C CYS A 320 -10.67 21.52 -17.50
N GLY A 321 -9.50 22.15 -17.53
CA GLY A 321 -8.96 22.76 -18.75
C GLY A 321 -8.55 21.76 -19.84
N ARG A 322 -8.50 20.46 -19.51
CA ARG A 322 -8.16 19.37 -20.44
C ARG A 322 -9.41 18.56 -20.79
N LYS A 323 -9.62 18.31 -22.08
CA LYS A 323 -10.73 17.49 -22.57
C LYS A 323 -10.25 16.08 -22.89
N PHE A 324 -11.05 15.09 -22.51
CA PHE A 324 -10.84 13.70 -22.95
C PHE A 324 -11.08 13.55 -24.46
N ASP A 325 -10.44 12.54 -25.06
CA ASP A 325 -10.46 12.25 -26.49
C ASP A 325 -11.45 11.14 -26.89
N GLY A 326 -12.16 10.56 -25.93
CA GLY A 326 -13.19 9.54 -26.16
C GLY A 326 -12.64 8.14 -26.00
N HIS A 327 -13.23 7.15 -26.69
CA HIS A 327 -12.82 5.76 -26.49
C HIS A 327 -11.41 5.47 -27.04
N GLY A 328 -10.52 4.96 -26.19
CA GLY A 328 -9.12 4.74 -26.49
C GLY A 328 -8.30 6.03 -26.31
N GLY A 329 -6.97 5.90 -26.20
CA GLY A 329 -6.11 7.07 -26.08
C GLY A 329 -5.91 7.47 -24.63
N GLU A 330 -6.40 8.65 -24.22
CA GLU A 330 -6.28 9.10 -22.83
C GLU A 330 -7.31 8.44 -21.93
N ILE A 331 -6.86 7.52 -21.10
CA ILE A 331 -7.78 6.77 -20.23
C ILE A 331 -8.05 7.48 -18.91
N ALA A 332 -7.17 8.36 -18.45
CA ALA A 332 -7.31 9.11 -17.20
C ALA A 332 -6.20 10.16 -17.14
N HIS A 333 -6.35 11.15 -16.27
CA HIS A 333 -5.27 12.04 -15.88
C HIS A 333 -5.39 12.46 -14.42
N SER A 334 -4.29 12.93 -13.87
CA SER A 334 -4.25 13.53 -12.54
C SER A 334 -3.12 14.54 -12.44
N TRP A 335 -3.14 15.34 -11.37
CA TRP A 335 -2.07 16.29 -11.09
C TRP A 335 -1.48 16.01 -9.71
N SER A 336 -0.18 16.24 -9.57
CA SER A 336 0.53 16.11 -8.30
C SER A 336 -0.15 16.98 -7.23
N GLY A 337 -0.47 16.38 -6.09
CA GLY A 337 -1.16 17.04 -4.98
C GLY A 337 -2.60 17.45 -5.25
N ARG A 338 -3.24 16.91 -6.30
CA ARG A 338 -4.53 17.37 -6.81
C ARG A 338 -5.46 16.20 -7.19
N ASN A 339 -6.49 16.52 -7.96
CA ASN A 339 -7.61 15.65 -8.32
C ASN A 339 -7.24 14.60 -9.36
N VAL A 340 -8.05 13.55 -9.42
CA VAL A 340 -7.97 12.46 -10.41
C VAL A 340 -9.23 12.45 -11.27
N HIS A 341 -9.07 12.45 -12.58
CA HIS A 341 -10.19 12.31 -13.52
C HIS A 341 -10.03 11.06 -14.38
N PHE A 342 -11.12 10.32 -14.52
CA PHE A 342 -11.24 9.12 -15.34
C PHE A 342 -12.14 9.41 -16.55
N ASP A 343 -11.78 8.94 -17.74
CA ASP A 343 -12.63 9.05 -18.91
C ASP A 343 -13.78 8.02 -18.88
N ASP A 344 -15.01 8.48 -18.66
CA ASP A 344 -16.22 7.65 -18.64
C ASP A 344 -16.61 7.13 -20.03
N GLU A 345 -15.93 7.56 -21.10
CA GLU A 345 -16.05 6.95 -22.44
C GLU A 345 -15.24 5.67 -22.58
N GLU A 346 -14.37 5.34 -21.62
CA GLU A 346 -13.68 4.06 -21.55
C GLU A 346 -14.55 2.94 -20.97
N ASP A 347 -14.25 1.72 -21.39
CA ASP A 347 -14.93 0.51 -20.90
C ASP A 347 -14.13 -0.10 -19.75
N TYR A 348 -14.09 0.61 -18.61
CA TYR A 348 -13.31 0.07 -17.50
C TYR A 348 -13.93 -1.19 -16.93
N LYS A 349 -13.05 -2.16 -16.68
CA LYS A 349 -13.38 -3.41 -16.05
C LYS A 349 -13.20 -3.30 -14.55
N SER A 350 -14.21 -3.76 -13.83
CA SER A 350 -14.12 -3.92 -12.39
C SER A 350 -13.20 -5.08 -12.05
N ILE A 351 -12.86 -5.13 -10.77
CA ILE A 351 -11.96 -6.11 -10.19
C ILE A 351 -12.46 -7.56 -10.32
N ASP A 352 -13.77 -7.73 -10.41
CA ASP A 352 -14.46 -9.02 -10.48
C ASP A 352 -14.63 -9.51 -11.92
N THR A 353 -14.42 -8.63 -12.90
CA THR A 353 -14.49 -8.99 -14.32
C THR A 353 -13.39 -9.99 -14.67
N ILE A 354 -13.77 -11.18 -15.14
CA ILE A 354 -12.86 -12.23 -15.59
C ILE A 354 -12.66 -12.07 -17.09
N SER A 355 -11.83 -11.11 -17.50
CA SER A 355 -11.43 -10.94 -18.89
C SER A 355 -9.90 -10.90 -19.01
N LYS A 356 -9.34 -11.41 -20.10
CA LYS A 356 -7.91 -11.18 -20.38
C LYS A 356 -7.67 -9.80 -21.02
N ASP A 357 -8.74 -9.17 -21.49
CA ASP A 357 -8.74 -7.94 -22.26
C ASP A 357 -9.60 -6.88 -21.56
N GLY A 358 -9.10 -5.64 -21.47
CA GLY A 358 -9.84 -4.50 -20.94
C GLY A 358 -9.02 -3.53 -20.09
N ILE A 359 -9.55 -2.33 -19.86
CA ILE A 359 -8.93 -1.29 -19.05
C ILE A 359 -9.39 -1.47 -17.61
N TYR A 360 -8.54 -1.92 -16.70
CA TYR A 360 -8.95 -2.24 -15.34
C TYR A 360 -8.88 -1.01 -14.44
N LEU A 361 -10.01 -0.63 -13.85
CA LEU A 361 -10.11 0.60 -13.06
C LEU A 361 -9.09 0.63 -11.91
N LEU A 362 -8.91 -0.47 -11.18
CA LEU A 362 -7.91 -0.55 -10.10
C LEU A 362 -6.50 -0.18 -10.60
N ARG A 363 -6.09 -0.69 -11.76
CA ARG A 363 -4.75 -0.46 -12.29
C ARG A 363 -4.54 0.98 -12.67
N VAL A 364 -5.51 1.58 -13.37
CA VAL A 364 -5.49 2.99 -13.72
C VAL A 364 -5.48 3.85 -12.46
N ALA A 365 -6.34 3.54 -11.49
CA ALA A 365 -6.40 4.28 -10.23
C ALA A 365 -5.07 4.25 -9.45
N VAL A 366 -4.38 3.10 -9.35
CA VAL A 366 -3.07 3.04 -8.69
C VAL A 366 -2.05 3.92 -9.42
N HIS A 367 -2.05 3.92 -10.76
CA HIS A 367 -1.19 4.78 -11.58
C HIS A 367 -1.47 6.27 -11.32
N GLU A 368 -2.73 6.68 -11.47
CA GLU A 368 -3.11 8.09 -11.29
C GLU A 368 -2.87 8.59 -9.86
N ILE A 369 -3.06 7.74 -8.85
CA ILE A 369 -2.72 8.09 -7.46
C ILE A 369 -1.21 8.20 -7.28
N GLY A 370 -0.40 7.42 -8.01
CA GLY A 370 1.04 7.59 -8.03
C GLY A 370 1.46 9.00 -8.46
N HIS A 371 0.79 9.55 -9.48
CA HIS A 371 0.96 10.95 -9.89
C HIS A 371 0.48 11.94 -8.83
N VAL A 372 -0.67 11.70 -8.20
CA VAL A 372 -1.14 12.53 -7.08
C VAL A 372 -0.11 12.57 -5.94
N LEU A 373 0.60 11.46 -5.72
CA LEU A 373 1.69 11.34 -4.76
C LEU A 373 3.01 11.99 -5.23
N GLY A 374 3.09 12.49 -6.46
CA GLY A 374 4.28 13.18 -7.01
C GLY A 374 5.20 12.29 -7.85
N LEU A 375 4.79 11.08 -8.21
CA LEU A 375 5.56 10.23 -9.12
C LEU A 375 5.37 10.66 -10.58
N ALA A 376 6.45 10.68 -11.35
CA ALA A 376 6.43 10.91 -12.79
C ALA A 376 6.40 9.60 -13.58
N HIS A 377 6.14 9.69 -14.89
CA HIS A 377 6.21 8.54 -15.79
C HIS A 377 7.62 7.95 -15.90
N THR A 378 7.72 6.62 -15.88
CA THR A 378 8.95 5.88 -16.14
C THR A 378 8.96 5.25 -17.54
N ASP A 379 10.14 4.91 -18.06
CA ASP A 379 10.33 4.19 -19.33
C ASP A 379 10.28 2.65 -19.17
N LYS A 380 10.05 2.18 -17.94
CA LYS A 380 10.07 0.76 -17.58
C LYS A 380 8.68 0.17 -17.66
N SER A 381 8.43 -0.65 -18.68
CA SER A 381 7.10 -1.22 -18.98
C SER A 381 6.49 -2.10 -17.89
N TYR A 382 7.27 -2.56 -16.92
CA TYR A 382 6.79 -3.35 -15.79
C TYR A 382 6.35 -2.51 -14.58
N SER A 383 6.68 -1.21 -14.55
CA SER A 383 6.31 -0.32 -13.45
C SER A 383 4.85 0.08 -13.56
N ILE A 384 4.19 0.32 -12.42
CA ILE A 384 2.84 0.89 -12.44
C ILE A 384 2.83 2.29 -13.03
N MET A 385 3.91 3.06 -12.91
CA MET A 385 4.05 4.41 -13.44
C MET A 385 4.48 4.43 -14.93
N TYR A 386 4.40 3.31 -15.63
CA TYR A 386 4.56 3.30 -17.08
C TYR A 386 3.31 3.89 -17.75
N ALA A 387 3.50 4.89 -18.61
CA ALA A 387 2.42 5.66 -19.20
C ALA A 387 1.46 4.82 -20.05
N ILE A 388 1.96 3.78 -20.74
CA ILE A 388 1.16 2.99 -21.69
C ILE A 388 0.43 1.86 -20.97
N TYR A 389 -0.87 1.77 -21.23
CA TYR A 389 -1.70 0.72 -20.69
C TYR A 389 -1.68 -0.53 -21.57
N HIS A 390 -1.09 -1.60 -21.05
CA HIS A 390 -1.13 -2.91 -21.71
C HIS A 390 -2.42 -3.67 -21.37
N GLN A 391 -3.26 -3.91 -22.38
CA GLN A 391 -4.54 -4.63 -22.25
C GLN A 391 -4.40 -6.08 -21.74
N ASN A 392 -3.21 -6.70 -21.90
CA ASN A 392 -2.95 -8.11 -21.57
C ASN A 392 -2.50 -8.35 -20.11
N VAL A 393 -2.58 -7.35 -19.22
CA VAL A 393 -2.20 -7.50 -17.82
C VAL A 393 -3.47 -7.62 -16.98
N VAL A 394 -3.76 -8.85 -16.54
CA VAL A 394 -4.90 -9.14 -15.67
C VAL A 394 -4.55 -8.70 -14.24
N PRO A 395 -5.29 -7.79 -13.59
CA PRO A 395 -5.02 -7.39 -12.21
C PRO A 395 -5.12 -8.55 -11.22
N GLN A 396 -5.95 -9.54 -11.55
CA GLN A 396 -6.07 -10.78 -10.81
C GLN A 396 -4.76 -11.59 -10.83
N ALA A 397 -3.89 -11.45 -11.84
CA ALA A 397 -2.62 -12.17 -11.96
C ALA A 397 -1.42 -11.29 -11.59
N GLY A 398 -1.17 -11.09 -10.29
CA GLY A 398 0.11 -10.53 -9.81
C GLY A 398 0.26 -9.01 -9.84
N PHE A 399 -0.82 -8.23 -9.92
CA PHE A 399 -0.78 -6.76 -9.95
C PHE A 399 -0.40 -6.10 -8.61
N GLU A 400 0.85 -5.63 -8.49
CA GLU A 400 1.45 -4.99 -7.31
C GLU A 400 2.21 -3.71 -7.64
N LEU A 401 2.43 -2.89 -6.61
CA LEU A 401 3.53 -1.95 -6.60
C LEU A 401 4.87 -2.68 -6.63
N GLY A 402 5.62 -2.47 -7.71
CA GLY A 402 6.96 -3.02 -7.87
C GLY A 402 7.94 -2.47 -6.83
N TRP A 403 9.10 -3.12 -6.71
CA TRP A 403 10.18 -2.61 -5.84
C TRP A 403 10.57 -1.18 -6.18
N GLU A 404 10.68 -0.86 -7.47
CA GLU A 404 11.07 0.48 -7.90
C GLU A 404 10.00 1.53 -7.64
N ASP A 405 8.72 1.20 -7.82
CA ASP A 405 7.60 2.10 -7.52
C ASP A 405 7.58 2.45 -6.04
N ARG A 406 7.70 1.43 -5.17
CA ARG A 406 7.83 1.59 -3.72
C ARG A 406 9.01 2.48 -3.35
N LYS A 407 10.19 2.18 -3.87
CA LYS A 407 11.40 2.96 -3.53
C LYS A 407 11.34 4.38 -4.08
N SER A 408 10.63 4.61 -5.18
CA SER A 408 10.47 5.95 -5.74
C SER A 408 9.54 6.79 -4.88
N VAL A 409 8.40 6.23 -4.43
CA VAL A 409 7.49 6.95 -3.53
C VAL A 409 8.08 7.14 -2.12
N GLN A 410 8.85 6.16 -1.63
CA GLN A 410 9.56 6.26 -0.34
C GLN A 410 10.68 7.32 -0.35
N LYS A 411 11.22 7.70 -1.52
CA LYS A 411 12.15 8.85 -1.59
C LYS A 411 11.43 10.18 -1.35
N ILE A 412 10.14 10.25 -1.63
CA ILE A 412 9.31 11.45 -1.46
C ILE A 412 8.79 11.52 -0.01
N TYR A 413 8.21 10.42 0.49
CA TYR A 413 7.52 10.39 1.78
C TYR A 413 8.30 9.75 2.92
N GLY A 414 9.46 9.16 2.65
CA GLY A 414 10.20 8.36 3.61
C GLY A 414 9.59 6.96 3.80
N VAL A 415 9.98 6.32 4.90
CA VAL A 415 9.56 4.97 5.27
C VAL A 415 8.72 5.00 6.54
N CYS A 416 7.93 3.95 6.75
CA CYS A 416 7.11 3.80 7.94
C CYS A 416 7.97 3.52 9.17
N LYS A 417 7.56 4.11 10.29
CA LYS A 417 8.34 4.26 11.52
C LYS A 417 7.50 3.96 12.75
N GLY A 418 8.11 4.05 13.93
CA GLY A 418 7.46 3.81 15.22
C GLY A 418 7.70 2.42 15.82
N ARG A 419 7.29 2.27 17.09
CA ARG A 419 7.55 1.08 17.90
C ARG A 419 6.62 -0.09 17.58
N PHE A 420 7.03 -1.29 17.97
CA PHE A 420 6.21 -2.49 17.95
C PHE A 420 5.82 -2.92 19.36
N ASN A 421 4.76 -3.73 19.45
CA ASN A 421 4.34 -4.36 20.69
C ASN A 421 5.02 -5.72 20.86
N THR A 422 5.11 -6.52 19.80
CA THR A 422 5.87 -7.77 19.82
C THR A 422 6.24 -8.19 18.39
N ILE A 423 7.33 -8.95 18.23
CA ILE A 423 7.70 -9.61 16.97
C ILE A 423 8.05 -11.05 17.29
N PHE A 424 7.61 -11.98 16.44
CA PHE A 424 7.98 -13.38 16.56
C PHE A 424 7.92 -14.13 15.23
N ASP A 425 8.70 -15.19 15.10
CA ASP A 425 8.56 -16.11 13.99
C ASP A 425 7.51 -17.16 14.33
N TRP A 426 6.40 -17.17 13.59
CA TRP A 426 5.35 -18.16 13.78
C TRP A 426 5.66 -19.43 13.01
N VAL A 427 5.93 -20.52 13.73
CA VAL A 427 6.31 -21.81 13.15
C VAL A 427 5.06 -22.64 12.84
N ARG A 428 4.91 -23.11 11.60
CA ARG A 428 3.85 -24.05 11.20
C ARG A 428 4.44 -25.28 10.54
N LYS A 429 3.87 -26.45 10.83
CA LYS A 429 4.20 -27.70 10.15
C LYS A 429 3.32 -27.86 8.90
N ARG A 430 3.93 -28.14 7.76
CA ARG A 430 3.23 -28.48 6.51
C ARG A 430 2.83 -29.95 6.47
N PRO A 431 1.89 -30.34 5.58
CA PRO A 431 1.53 -31.75 5.37
C PRO A 431 2.70 -32.66 4.99
N ASP A 432 3.72 -32.10 4.33
CA ASP A 432 4.97 -32.79 3.97
C ASP A 432 5.97 -32.92 5.15
N SER A 433 5.54 -32.58 6.37
CA SER A 433 6.35 -32.53 7.59
C SER A 433 7.49 -31.49 7.60
N SER A 434 7.59 -30.61 6.61
CA SER A 434 8.50 -29.47 6.66
C SER A 434 7.94 -28.36 7.55
N PHE A 435 8.83 -27.58 8.19
CA PHE A 435 8.45 -26.40 8.95
C PHE A 435 8.56 -25.15 8.09
N ILE A 436 7.56 -24.28 8.18
CA ILE A 436 7.59 -22.91 7.66
C ILE A 436 7.53 -21.92 8.80
N TYR A 437 8.18 -20.78 8.59
CA TYR A 437 8.16 -19.67 9.53
C TYR A 437 8.11 -18.36 8.75
N ASN A 438 7.14 -17.53 9.10
CA ASN A 438 7.07 -16.14 8.69
C ASN A 438 7.16 -15.29 9.96
N THR A 439 7.71 -14.10 9.83
CA THR A 439 7.80 -13.16 10.96
C THR A 439 6.46 -12.46 11.12
N TYR A 440 5.90 -12.48 12.30
CA TYR A 440 4.69 -11.75 12.66
C TYR A 440 5.09 -10.54 13.50
N ILE A 441 4.56 -9.39 13.14
CA ILE A 441 4.87 -8.11 13.77
C ILE A 441 3.55 -7.57 14.30
N PHE A 442 3.43 -7.35 15.59
CA PHE A 442 2.22 -6.84 16.24
C PHE A 442 2.45 -5.40 16.65
N ARG A 443 1.45 -4.55 16.40
CA ARG A 443 1.42 -3.15 16.82
C ARG A 443 -0.02 -2.78 17.16
N LYS A 444 -0.24 -2.25 18.36
CA LYS A 444 -1.55 -1.89 18.89
C LYS A 444 -2.51 -3.09 18.79
N ASN A 445 -3.59 -2.95 18.03
CA ASN A 445 -4.58 -3.98 17.76
C ASN A 445 -4.40 -4.66 16.39
N HIS A 446 -3.27 -4.45 15.73
CA HIS A 446 -2.97 -4.94 14.40
C HIS A 446 -1.74 -5.85 14.35
N TYR A 447 -1.66 -6.66 13.30
CA TYR A 447 -0.45 -7.38 12.97
C TYR A 447 -0.20 -7.45 11.45
N TRP A 448 1.07 -7.64 11.11
CA TRP A 448 1.55 -7.99 9.78
C TRP A 448 2.21 -9.36 9.83
N MET A 449 1.96 -10.19 8.83
CA MET A 449 2.75 -11.36 8.49
C MET A 449 3.79 -10.95 7.44
N TYR A 450 5.03 -10.82 7.86
CA TYR A 450 6.18 -10.57 6.99
C TYR A 450 6.68 -11.88 6.36
N GLU A 451 6.62 -11.95 5.04
CA GLU A 451 7.11 -13.07 4.26
C GLU A 451 8.63 -12.95 4.08
N ASN A 452 9.38 -13.61 4.96
CA ASN A 452 10.85 -13.52 5.02
C ASN A 452 11.53 -13.79 3.66
N HIS A 453 11.00 -14.71 2.86
CA HIS A 453 11.54 -15.00 1.53
C HIS A 453 11.24 -13.93 0.47
N ALA A 454 10.18 -13.14 0.66
CA ALA A 454 9.75 -12.11 -0.28
C ALA A 454 10.19 -10.70 0.12
N ASN A 455 10.73 -10.53 1.33
CA ASN A 455 11.08 -9.23 1.91
C ASN A 455 9.93 -8.22 1.84
N ARG A 456 8.72 -8.68 2.18
CA ARG A 456 7.51 -7.87 2.18
C ARG A 456 6.48 -8.44 3.14
N THR A 457 5.61 -7.56 3.64
CA THR A 457 4.36 -7.92 4.31
C THR A 457 3.41 -8.66 3.36
N ARG A 458 2.60 -9.56 3.93
CA ARG A 458 1.53 -10.23 3.21
C ARG A 458 0.55 -9.20 2.68
N TYR A 459 0.10 -9.44 1.46
CA TYR A 459 -0.85 -8.57 0.83
C TYR A 459 -2.13 -8.40 1.65
N GLY A 460 -2.50 -7.14 1.89
CA GLY A 460 -3.67 -6.80 2.66
C GLY A 460 -3.49 -6.76 4.16
N ASP A 461 -2.26 -6.87 4.64
CA ASP A 461 -1.93 -6.49 6.00
C ASP A 461 -1.92 -4.94 6.13
N PRO A 462 -1.96 -4.40 7.36
CA PRO A 462 -2.24 -5.10 8.62
C PRO A 462 -3.65 -5.71 8.69
N LEU A 463 -3.77 -6.77 9.50
CA LEU A 463 -5.05 -7.33 9.96
C LEU A 463 -5.20 -7.14 11.48
N TYR A 464 -6.42 -7.31 11.99
CA TYR A 464 -6.69 -7.18 13.42
C TYR A 464 -6.29 -8.43 14.20
N VAL A 465 -5.63 -8.23 15.34
CA VAL A 465 -5.25 -9.31 16.24
C VAL A 465 -6.50 -10.04 16.74
N ALA A 466 -7.45 -9.32 17.34
CA ALA A 466 -8.64 -9.92 17.92
C ALA A 466 -9.53 -10.70 16.91
N LEU A 467 -9.47 -10.38 15.62
CA LEU A 467 -10.25 -11.07 14.58
C LEU A 467 -9.57 -12.37 14.12
N GLU A 468 -8.25 -12.33 13.97
CA GLU A 468 -7.47 -13.43 13.37
C GLU A 468 -6.85 -14.36 14.43
N TRP A 469 -6.68 -13.89 15.66
CA TRP A 469 -6.08 -14.62 16.77
C TRP A 469 -7.10 -14.74 17.91
N LYS A 470 -8.03 -15.71 17.78
CA LYS A 470 -9.21 -15.77 18.66
C LYS A 470 -8.80 -15.93 20.13
N GLY A 471 -9.24 -15.00 20.97
CA GLY A 471 -8.95 -14.99 22.40
C GLY A 471 -7.60 -14.35 22.78
N VAL A 472 -6.75 -14.00 21.82
CA VAL A 472 -5.53 -13.22 22.09
C VAL A 472 -5.92 -11.74 22.25
N PRO A 473 -5.48 -11.07 23.32
CA PRO A 473 -5.79 -9.66 23.53
C PRO A 473 -5.02 -8.76 22.55
N ASN A 474 -5.50 -7.52 22.38
CA ASN A 474 -4.74 -6.48 21.69
C ASN A 474 -3.56 -5.99 22.56
N TYR A 475 -2.62 -5.28 21.95
CA TYR A 475 -1.46 -4.68 22.62
C TYR A 475 -0.56 -5.70 23.36
N VAL A 476 -0.43 -6.91 22.83
CA VAL A 476 0.40 -8.01 23.37
C VAL A 476 1.80 -7.52 23.77
N ASP A 477 2.25 -7.85 24.97
CA ASP A 477 3.57 -7.43 25.48
C ASP A 477 4.68 -8.44 25.09
N GLY A 478 4.35 -9.71 24.89
CA GLY A 478 5.36 -10.71 24.53
C GLY A 478 4.80 -11.99 23.94
N TYR A 479 5.66 -12.72 23.24
CA TYR A 479 5.37 -14.02 22.67
C TYR A 479 6.49 -15.01 22.96
N ALA A 480 6.14 -16.22 23.38
CA ALA A 480 7.10 -17.30 23.57
C ALA A 480 6.65 -18.57 22.86
N HIS A 481 7.53 -19.11 22.01
CA HIS A 481 7.40 -20.45 21.46
C HIS A 481 8.30 -21.42 22.23
N VAL A 482 7.72 -22.19 23.14
CA VAL A 482 8.44 -23.17 23.93
C VAL A 482 8.49 -24.47 23.15
N TRP A 483 9.68 -24.79 22.62
CA TRP A 483 9.89 -26.00 21.83
C TRP A 483 11.12 -26.78 22.27
N PHE A 484 10.92 -27.97 22.83
CA PHE A 484 12.02 -28.87 23.20
C PHE A 484 11.62 -30.34 23.33
N TYR A 485 12.60 -31.22 23.22
CA TYR A 485 12.47 -32.65 23.47
C TYR A 485 12.79 -32.98 24.94
N SER A 486 11.96 -33.82 25.56
CA SER A 486 12.19 -34.47 26.84
C SER A 486 12.02 -35.98 26.68
N GLY A 487 13.12 -36.69 26.44
CA GLY A 487 13.07 -38.10 26.04
C GLY A 487 12.32 -38.29 24.71
N LYS A 488 11.19 -39.01 24.73
CA LYS A 488 10.31 -39.20 23.57
C LYS A 488 9.21 -38.14 23.45
N LEU A 489 9.01 -37.30 24.48
CA LEU A 489 7.98 -36.28 24.49
C LEU A 489 8.49 -35.00 23.81
N ILE A 490 7.64 -34.40 22.98
CA ILE A 490 7.89 -33.09 22.36
C ILE A 490 6.99 -32.08 23.06
N THR A 491 7.59 -31.04 23.63
CA THR A 491 6.86 -29.85 24.04
C THR A 491 6.86 -28.89 22.86
N ASP A 492 5.67 -28.48 22.43
CA ASP A 492 5.43 -27.48 21.39
C ASP A 492 4.27 -26.60 21.84
N ALA A 493 4.57 -25.44 22.41
CA ALA A 493 3.57 -24.57 23.00
C ALA A 493 3.83 -23.09 22.67
N ALA A 494 2.78 -22.39 22.27
CA ALA A 494 2.78 -20.97 22.01
C ALA A 494 2.08 -20.21 23.14
N TYR A 495 2.74 -19.19 23.67
CA TYR A 495 2.20 -18.33 24.73
C TYR A 495 2.27 -16.87 24.33
N PHE A 496 1.16 -16.15 24.56
CA PHE A 496 1.09 -14.70 24.47
C PHE A 496 1.01 -14.10 25.88
N PHE A 497 1.62 -12.93 26.09
CA PHE A 497 1.65 -12.26 27.38
C PHE A 497 1.00 -10.88 27.25
N LYS A 498 0.13 -10.54 28.19
CA LYS A 498 -0.47 -9.22 28.29
C LYS A 498 -0.78 -8.84 29.73
N GLY A 499 -0.16 -7.75 30.19
CA GLY A 499 -0.30 -7.22 31.52
C GLY A 499 0.09 -8.25 32.58
N GLU A 500 -0.82 -8.56 33.49
CA GLU A 500 -0.62 -9.57 34.53
C GLU A 500 -0.91 -11.01 34.05
N HIS A 501 -1.39 -11.15 32.81
CA HIS A 501 -1.92 -12.38 32.28
C HIS A 501 -1.05 -12.94 31.16
N TYR A 502 -1.13 -14.25 30.97
CA TYR A 502 -0.62 -14.92 29.79
C TYR A 502 -1.66 -15.91 29.26
N TYR A 503 -1.52 -16.29 27.98
CA TYR A 503 -2.52 -16.99 27.19
C TYR A 503 -1.82 -18.11 26.42
N LYS A 504 -2.26 -19.35 26.61
CA LYS A 504 -1.79 -20.48 25.80
C LYS A 504 -2.61 -20.56 24.52
N TYR A 505 -1.93 -20.50 23.38
CA TYR A 505 -2.57 -20.54 22.07
C TYR A 505 -2.58 -21.96 21.49
N ASP A 506 -3.75 -22.36 20.98
CA ASP A 506 -3.93 -23.56 20.20
C ASP A 506 -3.71 -23.23 18.72
N SER A 507 -2.50 -23.53 18.24
CA SER A 507 -2.10 -23.32 16.85
C SER A 507 -2.90 -24.16 15.84
N GLU A 508 -3.52 -25.27 16.28
CA GLU A 508 -4.28 -26.17 15.41
C GLU A 508 -5.72 -25.67 15.23
N ASN A 509 -6.34 -25.22 16.33
CA ASN A 509 -7.73 -24.73 16.32
C ASN A 509 -7.86 -23.20 16.19
N ASP A 510 -6.72 -22.49 16.10
CA ASP A 510 -6.63 -21.04 15.89
C ASP A 510 -7.42 -20.24 16.94
N ARG A 511 -7.19 -20.60 18.22
CA ARG A 511 -7.83 -19.99 19.40
C ARG A 511 -6.99 -20.16 20.65
N VAL A 512 -7.19 -19.31 21.64
CA VAL A 512 -6.73 -19.56 23.01
C VAL A 512 -7.42 -20.80 23.58
N TYR A 513 -6.67 -21.62 24.32
CA TYR A 513 -7.19 -22.81 25.00
C TYR A 513 -8.21 -22.43 26.08
N ASP A 514 -9.16 -23.32 26.34
CA ASP A 514 -10.08 -23.16 27.47
C ASP A 514 -9.32 -23.20 28.81
N GLY A 515 -9.75 -22.40 29.79
CA GLY A 515 -9.05 -22.25 31.08
C GLY A 515 -7.89 -21.24 31.08
N TRP A 516 -7.84 -20.38 30.06
CA TRP A 516 -6.93 -19.24 29.93
C TRP A 516 -7.73 -17.94 29.76
N PRO A 517 -7.19 -16.75 30.12
CA PRO A 517 -5.83 -16.50 30.60
C PRO A 517 -5.54 -17.00 32.02
N ARG A 518 -4.25 -17.03 32.38
CA ARG A 518 -3.76 -17.28 33.74
C ARG A 518 -2.85 -16.15 34.21
N LEU A 519 -2.66 -16.05 35.53
CA LEU A 519 -1.80 -15.04 36.13
C LEU A 519 -0.32 -15.43 36.01
N ILE A 520 0.51 -14.48 35.59
CA ILE A 520 1.96 -14.66 35.49
C ILE A 520 2.55 -14.95 36.88
N THR A 521 2.10 -14.22 37.89
CA THR A 521 2.61 -14.31 39.26
C THR A 521 2.24 -15.62 39.96
N GLU A 522 1.26 -16.37 39.45
CA GLU A 522 0.91 -17.70 39.99
C GLU A 522 1.78 -18.78 39.35
N ASP A 523 1.76 -18.88 38.02
CA ASP A 523 2.41 -19.99 37.29
C ASP A 523 3.93 -19.76 37.08
N PHE A 524 4.38 -18.50 37.16
CA PHE A 524 5.80 -18.08 37.16
C PHE A 524 6.19 -17.34 38.44
N GLY A 525 5.46 -17.58 39.54
CA GLY A 525 5.74 -17.02 40.86
C GLY A 525 7.08 -17.46 41.46
N PRO A 526 7.41 -17.03 42.69
CA PRO A 526 8.65 -17.43 43.36
C PRO A 526 8.71 -18.95 43.58
N LYS A 527 9.92 -19.48 43.76
CA LYS A 527 10.10 -20.84 44.28
C LYS A 527 9.52 -20.98 45.69
N PRO A 528 9.23 -22.22 46.14
CA PRO A 528 8.90 -22.47 47.55
C PRO A 528 9.94 -21.82 48.48
N ASP A 529 9.46 -21.14 49.52
CA ASP A 529 10.26 -20.41 50.51
C ASP A 529 11.04 -19.18 49.98
N GLU A 530 10.85 -18.80 48.71
CA GLU A 530 11.36 -17.56 48.14
C GLU A 530 10.22 -16.52 47.99
N THR A 531 10.58 -15.24 47.93
CA THR A 531 9.62 -14.14 47.74
C THR A 531 9.68 -13.52 46.35
N GLU A 532 10.71 -13.86 45.57
CA GLU A 532 11.01 -13.19 44.31
C GLU A 532 10.52 -14.01 43.10
N GLY A 533 9.43 -13.55 42.49
CA GLY A 533 8.84 -14.15 41.29
C GLY A 533 9.08 -13.32 40.02
N ILE A 534 8.60 -13.81 38.88
CA ILE A 534 8.52 -12.99 37.67
C ILE A 534 7.49 -11.89 37.91
N PRO A 535 7.86 -10.61 37.69
CA PRO A 535 6.90 -9.53 37.84
C PRO A 535 5.79 -9.64 36.79
N ALA A 536 4.59 -9.20 37.15
CA ALA A 536 3.54 -8.89 36.20
C ALA A 536 3.96 -7.74 35.26
N ASN A 537 3.19 -7.54 34.17
CA ASN A 537 3.40 -6.47 33.20
C ASN A 537 4.83 -6.47 32.63
N ILE A 538 5.33 -7.64 32.22
CA ILE A 538 6.63 -7.78 31.58
C ILE A 538 6.74 -6.90 30.33
N ASP A 539 7.97 -6.52 29.95
CA ASP A 539 8.17 -5.71 28.75
C ASP A 539 8.26 -6.60 27.50
N THR A 540 8.93 -7.75 27.60
CA THR A 540 8.98 -8.79 26.56
C THR A 540 9.46 -10.12 27.15
N VAL A 541 9.29 -11.21 26.40
CA VAL A 541 9.81 -12.54 26.73
C VAL A 541 10.29 -13.26 25.47
N TYR A 542 11.32 -14.11 25.59
CA TYR A 542 11.63 -15.09 24.56
C TYR A 542 12.09 -16.44 25.14
N PHE A 543 12.02 -17.48 24.31
CA PHE A 543 12.54 -18.82 24.63
C PHE A 543 13.91 -19.02 23.99
N ASP A 544 14.92 -19.36 24.79
CA ASP A 544 16.26 -19.65 24.29
C ASP A 544 16.42 -21.15 24.03
N MET A 545 16.61 -21.51 22.76
CA MET A 545 16.71 -22.91 22.36
C MET A 545 17.98 -23.62 22.87
N ARG A 546 18.98 -22.88 23.35
CA ARG A 546 20.28 -23.44 23.76
C ARG A 546 20.20 -24.08 25.14
N ASP A 547 19.64 -23.39 26.12
CA ASP A 547 19.37 -23.93 27.46
C ASP A 547 17.94 -24.42 27.64
N ARG A 548 17.02 -24.07 26.74
CA ARG A 548 15.59 -24.37 26.82
C ARG A 548 14.91 -23.65 27.99
N ASN A 549 15.33 -22.41 28.28
CA ASN A 549 14.74 -21.56 29.31
C ASN A 549 13.97 -20.38 28.68
N LEU A 550 13.05 -19.82 29.46
CA LEU A 550 12.38 -18.56 29.14
C LEU A 550 13.12 -17.38 29.78
N TYR A 551 13.27 -16.31 29.02
CA TYR A 551 13.94 -15.08 29.43
C TYR A 551 12.91 -13.95 29.43
N PHE A 552 12.53 -13.49 30.61
CA PHE A 552 11.57 -12.42 30.82
C PHE A 552 12.30 -11.11 31.11
N PHE A 553 11.90 -10.03 30.46
CA PHE A 553 12.51 -8.72 30.59
C PHE A 553 11.55 -7.80 31.33
N LYS A 554 12.06 -7.13 32.38
CA LYS A 554 11.32 -6.07 33.06
C LYS A 554 12.27 -4.96 33.53
N GLY A 555 12.09 -3.75 33.02
CA GLY A 555 12.98 -2.62 33.25
C GLY A 555 14.39 -2.96 32.78
N ASP A 556 15.35 -2.93 33.70
CA ASP A 556 16.74 -3.29 33.44
C ASP A 556 17.11 -4.71 33.91
N MET A 557 16.13 -5.52 34.29
CA MET A 557 16.32 -6.88 34.81
C MET A 557 15.88 -7.95 33.81
N VAL A 558 16.61 -9.08 33.82
CA VAL A 558 16.27 -10.32 33.12
C VAL A 558 16.04 -11.42 34.14
N TYR A 559 14.88 -12.07 34.04
CA TYR A 559 14.45 -13.18 34.88
C TYR A 559 14.45 -14.45 34.04
N VAL A 560 15.25 -15.46 34.44
CA VAL A 560 15.35 -16.71 33.70
C VAL A 560 14.56 -17.81 34.40
N TYR A 561 13.62 -18.39 33.66
CA TYR A 561 12.73 -19.44 34.13
C TYR A 561 12.98 -20.75 33.38
N ASP A 562 13.12 -21.84 34.12
CA ASP A 562 13.27 -23.18 33.55
C ASP A 562 11.90 -23.88 33.46
N PRO A 563 11.32 -24.06 32.26
CA PRO A 563 10.04 -24.75 32.08
C PRO A 563 10.12 -26.27 32.26
N LYS A 564 11.32 -26.86 32.37
CA LYS A 564 11.54 -28.30 32.59
C LYS A 564 11.66 -28.67 34.07
N GLY A 565 11.68 -27.67 34.97
CA GLY A 565 11.79 -27.89 36.42
C GLY A 565 10.66 -28.79 36.95
N ALA A 566 10.98 -29.61 37.96
CA ALA A 566 9.96 -30.42 38.63
C ALA A 566 8.98 -29.52 39.38
N ASP A 567 7.71 -29.91 39.50
CA ASP A 567 6.65 -29.04 40.05
C ASP A 567 6.94 -28.54 41.49
N HIS A 568 7.68 -29.29 42.31
CA HIS A 568 8.06 -28.90 43.66
C HIS A 568 9.27 -27.94 43.75
N THR A 569 9.99 -27.73 42.65
CA THR A 569 11.07 -26.71 42.53
C THR A 569 10.72 -25.62 41.53
N LYS A 570 9.47 -25.65 41.05
CA LYS A 570 8.96 -24.76 40.01
C LYS A 570 8.71 -23.38 40.61
N GLY A 571 9.28 -22.38 39.95
CA GLY A 571 9.23 -20.99 40.39
C GLY A 571 10.42 -20.23 39.85
N CYS A 572 10.28 -18.92 39.76
CA CYS A 572 11.38 -18.05 39.41
C CYS A 572 12.32 -17.89 40.61
N CYS A 573 13.63 -17.72 40.40
CA CYS A 573 14.33 -17.76 39.10
C CYS A 573 15.49 -18.77 39.12
N VAL A 574 15.84 -19.30 37.95
CA VAL A 574 17.15 -19.97 37.78
C VAL A 574 18.25 -18.98 38.12
N ARG A 575 18.07 -17.74 37.67
CA ARG A 575 18.86 -16.58 38.04
C ARG A 575 18.14 -15.30 37.60
N LYS A 576 18.50 -14.21 38.25
CA LYS A 576 18.06 -12.84 37.96
C LYS A 576 19.31 -11.98 37.80
N ARG A 577 19.40 -11.22 36.70
CA ARG A 577 20.58 -10.38 36.39
C ARG A 577 20.16 -9.08 35.72
N LYS A 578 21.06 -8.10 35.72
CA LYS A 578 20.87 -6.92 34.86
C LYS A 578 20.98 -7.32 33.39
N ILE A 579 20.29 -6.60 32.51
CA ILE A 579 20.29 -6.87 31.07
C ILE A 579 21.73 -6.94 30.52
N TRP A 580 22.60 -6.01 30.89
CA TRP A 580 23.99 -5.97 30.42
C TRP A 580 24.90 -7.05 31.00
N GLU A 581 24.55 -7.65 32.14
CA GLU A 581 25.29 -8.81 32.66
C GLU A 581 24.90 -10.08 31.92
N GLU A 582 23.63 -10.17 31.52
CA GLU A 582 23.10 -11.33 30.83
C GLU A 582 23.37 -11.32 29.33
N PHE A 583 23.32 -10.13 28.76
CA PHE A 583 23.56 -9.84 27.35
C PHE A 583 24.60 -8.71 27.26
N PRO A 584 25.89 -9.00 27.53
CA PRO A 584 26.92 -7.99 27.52
C PRO A 584 27.09 -7.38 26.14
N PRO A 585 27.39 -6.08 26.04
CA PRO A 585 27.67 -5.46 24.75
C PRO A 585 28.96 -6.03 24.14
N MET A 586 29.05 -5.97 22.81
CA MET A 586 30.33 -6.15 22.12
C MET A 586 31.28 -5.02 22.53
N GLU A 587 32.59 -5.28 22.48
CA GLU A 587 33.60 -4.26 22.75
C GLU A 587 33.37 -3.01 21.89
N GLY A 588 33.22 -1.86 22.55
CA GLY A 588 32.95 -0.56 21.91
C GLY A 588 31.48 -0.28 21.60
N GLU A 589 30.54 -1.16 21.94
CA GLU A 589 29.09 -0.93 21.83
C GLU A 589 28.49 -0.53 23.18
N ASP A 590 27.38 0.23 23.13
CA ASP A 590 26.57 0.51 24.32
C ASP A 590 25.77 -0.73 24.75
N PRO A 591 25.50 -0.90 26.05
CA PRO A 591 24.60 -1.93 26.54
C PRO A 591 23.20 -1.82 25.94
N LEU A 592 22.46 -2.93 25.94
CA LEU A 592 21.03 -2.91 25.62
C LEU A 592 20.27 -1.95 26.56
N PRO A 593 19.32 -1.16 26.04
CA PRO A 593 18.51 -0.27 26.86
C PRO A 593 17.56 -1.07 27.77
N SER A 594 17.07 -0.42 28.83
CA SER A 594 15.97 -0.94 29.64
C SER A 594 14.64 -0.94 28.85
N ASP A 595 13.64 -1.61 29.43
CA ASP A 595 12.25 -1.57 28.95
C ASP A 595 12.11 -2.00 27.49
N LEU A 596 12.83 -3.07 27.09
CA LEU A 596 12.84 -3.56 25.71
C LEU A 596 11.43 -3.83 25.19
N ASP A 597 11.12 -3.35 24.00
CA ASP A 597 9.81 -3.59 23.39
C ASP A 597 9.71 -5.02 22.85
N VAL A 598 10.83 -5.60 22.40
CA VAL A 598 10.86 -6.95 21.84
C VAL A 598 12.19 -7.64 22.14
N ALA A 599 12.11 -8.91 22.50
CA ALA A 599 13.19 -9.87 22.43
C ALA A 599 12.63 -11.13 21.76
N TYR A 600 13.28 -11.66 20.73
CA TYR A 600 12.81 -12.89 20.10
C TYR A 600 13.92 -13.66 19.37
N PHE A 601 13.71 -14.96 19.23
CA PHE A 601 14.52 -15.81 18.37
C PHE A 601 13.91 -15.88 16.97
N SER A 602 14.69 -15.51 15.95
CA SER A 602 14.31 -15.69 14.56
C SER A 602 14.75 -17.07 14.05
N TYR A 603 13.77 -17.89 13.67
CA TYR A 603 13.99 -19.15 12.98
C TYR A 603 14.55 -18.93 11.57
N SER A 604 14.16 -17.82 10.92
CA SER A 604 14.71 -17.42 9.61
C SER A 604 16.21 -17.18 9.66
N ASP A 605 16.64 -16.34 10.61
CA ASP A 605 18.03 -15.90 10.66
C ASP A 605 18.90 -16.73 11.59
N LYS A 606 18.28 -17.58 12.42
CA LYS A 606 18.90 -18.38 13.48
C LYS A 606 19.67 -17.52 14.49
N LYS A 607 19.08 -16.37 14.82
CA LYS A 607 19.66 -15.32 15.67
C LYS A 607 18.63 -14.83 16.68
N VAL A 608 19.10 -14.23 17.76
CA VAL A 608 18.25 -13.52 18.72
C VAL A 608 18.36 -12.03 18.46
N TYR A 609 17.21 -11.37 18.32
CA TYR A 609 17.10 -9.94 18.12
C TYR A 609 16.43 -9.28 19.32
N PHE A 610 16.86 -8.05 19.60
CA PHE A 610 16.26 -7.16 20.59
C PHE A 610 15.88 -5.85 19.91
N LEU A 611 14.73 -5.28 20.29
CA LEU A 611 14.26 -4.03 19.75
C LEU A 611 13.82 -3.07 20.85
N LYS A 612 14.11 -1.79 20.60
CA LYS A 612 13.61 -0.65 21.36
C LYS A 612 13.37 0.51 20.41
N ASP A 613 12.13 0.98 20.39
CA ASP A 613 11.60 1.96 19.45
C ASP A 613 11.88 1.55 18.00
N GLU A 614 12.76 2.29 17.32
CA GLU A 614 13.15 2.02 15.93
C GLU A 614 14.41 1.17 15.82
N THR A 615 15.15 1.00 16.91
CA THR A 615 16.50 0.43 16.90
C THR A 615 16.46 -1.08 17.10
N VAL A 616 17.35 -1.78 16.38
CA VAL A 616 17.51 -3.23 16.45
C VAL A 616 18.93 -3.58 16.89
N TRP A 617 19.01 -4.53 17.79
CA TRP A 617 20.24 -5.18 18.22
C TRP A 617 20.19 -6.68 17.94
N GLU A 618 21.35 -7.28 17.77
CA GLU A 618 21.51 -8.72 17.55
C GLU A 618 22.48 -9.30 18.58
N ASN A 619 22.18 -10.51 19.07
CA ASN A 619 23.16 -11.33 19.77
C ASN A 619 24.10 -12.02 18.77
N VAL A 620 25.24 -11.40 18.50
CA VAL A 620 26.20 -11.82 17.45
C VAL A 620 26.90 -13.15 17.73
N LEU A 621 26.96 -13.58 18.99
CA LEU A 621 27.53 -14.87 19.41
C LEU A 621 26.48 -15.97 19.48
N PHE A 622 25.21 -15.67 19.15
CA PHE A 622 24.16 -16.66 19.18
C PHE A 622 24.37 -17.72 18.09
N ASN A 623 24.49 -18.96 18.53
CA ASN A 623 24.44 -20.16 17.71
C ASN A 623 23.54 -21.18 18.42
N PRO A 624 22.47 -21.68 17.79
CA PRO A 624 21.55 -22.65 18.40
C PRO A 624 22.21 -23.94 18.88
N ARG A 625 23.37 -24.31 18.33
CA ARG A 625 24.08 -25.58 18.61
C ARG A 625 25.23 -25.44 19.61
N GLN A 626 25.46 -24.23 20.15
CA GLN A 626 26.57 -24.03 21.09
C GLN A 626 26.27 -24.72 22.43
N LYS A 627 27.27 -25.40 23.00
CA LYS A 627 27.14 -26.09 24.29
C LYS A 627 27.30 -25.14 25.48
N GLN A 628 28.26 -24.22 25.39
CA GLN A 628 28.46 -23.18 26.39
C GLN A 628 27.76 -21.91 25.90
N ILE A 629 26.82 -21.41 26.67
CA ILE A 629 26.07 -20.21 26.32
C ILE A 629 26.99 -19.00 26.49
N ARG A 630 27.18 -18.27 25.39
CA ARG A 630 27.81 -16.95 25.38
C ARG A 630 26.88 -15.99 24.65
N ASN A 631 26.83 -14.77 25.15
CA ASN A 631 26.05 -13.68 24.58
C ASN A 631 27.01 -12.52 24.33
N SER A 632 26.82 -11.81 23.23
CA SER A 632 27.40 -10.49 23.01
C SER A 632 26.50 -9.75 22.05
N VAL A 633 26.12 -8.53 22.40
CA VAL A 633 25.09 -7.78 21.66
C VAL A 633 25.69 -6.60 20.91
N LYS A 634 25.19 -6.39 19.69
CA LYS A 634 25.61 -5.30 18.81
C LYS A 634 24.39 -4.59 18.22
N LYS A 635 24.42 -3.26 18.13
CA LYS A 635 23.42 -2.49 17.38
C LYS A 635 23.61 -2.72 15.88
N ILE A 636 22.55 -3.13 15.17
CA ILE A 636 22.62 -3.43 13.73
C ILE A 636 21.96 -2.38 12.84
N GLY A 637 21.18 -1.46 13.41
CA GLY A 637 20.51 -0.40 12.67
C GLY A 637 19.07 -0.22 13.11
N THR A 638 18.20 0.08 12.16
CA THR A 638 16.77 0.30 12.41
C THR A 638 15.90 -0.81 11.84
N TRP A 639 14.72 -1.03 12.41
CA TRP A 639 13.86 -2.15 12.00
C TRP A 639 13.37 -2.00 10.56
N TYR A 640 13.15 -0.77 10.07
CA TYR A 640 12.66 -0.50 8.72
C TYR A 640 13.73 -0.69 7.63
N GLU A 641 14.99 -0.91 8.02
CA GLU A 641 16.07 -1.36 7.12
C GLU A 641 16.07 -2.89 6.94
N LYS A 642 15.42 -3.61 7.85
CA LYS A 642 15.35 -5.07 7.91
C LYS A 642 13.98 -5.62 7.47
N TRP A 643 12.89 -5.07 8.01
CA TRP A 643 11.51 -5.41 7.65
C TRP A 643 10.87 -4.24 6.91
N TYR A 644 10.79 -4.35 5.59
CA TYR A 644 10.25 -3.30 4.74
C TYR A 644 8.72 -3.24 4.77
N ASP A 645 8.18 -2.05 4.52
CA ASP A 645 6.76 -1.83 4.22
C ASP A 645 5.80 -2.33 5.32
N VAL A 646 6.22 -2.16 6.58
CA VAL A 646 5.37 -2.34 7.76
C VAL A 646 4.75 -0.99 8.11
N CYS A 647 3.67 -0.67 7.41
CA CYS A 647 3.00 0.62 7.47
C CYS A 647 1.61 0.50 8.11
N ASP A 648 1.27 1.49 8.95
CA ASP A 648 -0.08 1.66 9.45
C ASP A 648 -0.97 2.09 8.28
N VAL A 649 -2.09 1.40 8.08
CA VAL A 649 -3.10 1.76 7.08
C VAL A 649 -4.44 2.00 7.75
N ARG A 650 -5.29 2.80 7.11
CA ARG A 650 -6.69 2.89 7.54
C ARG A 650 -7.36 1.53 7.31
N THR A 651 -7.64 0.83 8.40
CA THR A 651 -8.32 -0.46 8.39
C THR A 651 -9.82 -0.26 8.60
N MET A 652 -10.63 -0.94 7.79
CA MET A 652 -12.10 -0.78 7.76
C MET A 652 -12.78 -1.27 9.04
N ASP A 653 -12.18 -2.22 9.75
CA ASP A 653 -12.78 -2.83 10.94
C ASP A 653 -12.37 -2.15 12.25
N ALA A 654 -12.02 -0.86 12.22
CA ALA A 654 -11.85 -0.14 13.49
C ALA A 654 -13.20 -0.24 14.19
N PRO A 655 -13.32 -1.00 15.31
CA PRO A 655 -14.50 -0.84 16.13
C PRO A 655 -14.57 0.65 16.43
N PRO A 656 -15.74 1.30 16.31
CA PRO A 656 -15.85 2.71 16.66
C PRO A 656 -15.20 2.86 18.03
N ASP A 657 -14.19 3.72 18.10
CA ASP A 657 -13.45 3.97 19.33
C ASP A 657 -14.48 4.38 20.40
N GLY A 658 -14.70 3.45 21.32
CA GLY A 658 -16.02 3.29 21.90
C GLY A 658 -16.03 2.48 23.16
N THR A 659 -14.89 2.35 23.84
CA THR A 659 -14.77 2.07 25.28
C THR A 659 -13.33 2.30 25.72
N GLU A 660 -12.84 3.54 25.64
CA GLU A 660 -11.96 4.07 26.68
C GLU A 660 -12.75 5.13 27.42
N LYS A 661 -13.48 4.69 28.45
CA LYS A 661 -13.83 5.56 29.56
C LYS A 661 -13.30 4.89 30.82
N THR A 662 -12.24 5.52 31.33
CA THR A 662 -11.72 5.51 32.72
C THR A 662 -11.44 4.19 33.37
#